data_AF-A0A7I8VLS5-F1
#
_entry.id   AF-A0A7I8VLS5-F1
#
_cell.length_a   1.000
_cell.length_b   1.000
_cell.length_c   1.000
_cell.angle_alpha   90.00
_cell.angle_beta   90.00
_cell.angle_gamma   90.00
#
_symmetry.space_group_name_H-M   'P 1'
#
loop_
_entity.id
_entity.type
_entity.pdbx_description
1 polymer ?
#
loop_
_entity_poly.entity_id
_entity_poly.type
_entity_poly.pdbx_seq_one_letter_code
_entity_poly.pdbx_strand_id
1 'polypeptide(L)'
;MLGSTVLDKLDFRDNFAMIGQRGLSHGTAIEQVEKGNSEVGTYGNIVTLFGCISVPMGQLLDLQKLYTAKPALPGSQIGETMSNCGVPKDCGKSAFAVHLYSGKGNEESPKICINGKYVFAKDLNDAGRGFNIAIVNPKTKSYSRIGRFDTYLQDSSNLEIFLEMLNEGDIILAVVNDDASRKLTETARRLFSDLGSAMIQNLKFRDSWIYIGQKGLDGFGETEQFCLEKVFVYLEFAGPNGKWPRVIDKRLCVSTKLKGTKIRPDPMSRKNEKRRKFCSKYDGYEDFCEGRIDEPLTPSPLTDGTMGNNPIFDIPIVVVPGLNQNTLRMQLETLLMQPGLRSNKVTVMYDEKFPEAGELAELFSFKTYKLTSSTKYSVQIQKALENIWILYSSAKHVIILEEEVIVSPDFLLFHSQLLPILEKDHTLVGTNSWNPNGFKGHSIANSLVTRSNFFPGYGFLLKRSYYEAFMQKNFEECCSKRSWNTWDIQAGYEVLVPDVSRVFRRPFDGLSQQANMLSEFLNRDRVTNIESKVTLKNTEILQRNAYIAYMKSRIKSATVLDIANSEDCLTGKGLGFYIPAKGGIYTIYFEQTSKHSHWILNQLCRCFGLFSVAGYNCPGLHENTLRFTQGGSEIILVGSNSIYYSLRGSSKAVHLI
;
A
#
# COMPACT_ATOMS: atom_id res chain seq x y z
N MET A 1 3.10 1.41 49.57
CA MET A 1 3.76 1.53 50.89
C MET A 1 3.97 0.14 51.46
N LEU A 2 5.22 -0.21 51.78
CA LEU A 2 5.63 -1.51 52.36
C LEU A 2 6.01 -1.40 53.84
N GLY A 3 5.77 -0.24 54.46
CA GLY A 3 6.22 0.09 55.81
C GLY A 3 7.68 0.54 55.93
N SER A 4 8.41 0.71 54.82
CA SER A 4 9.83 1.11 54.83
C SER A 4 10.05 2.57 55.19
N THR A 5 11.14 2.87 55.93
CA THR A 5 11.67 4.24 56.15
C THR A 5 12.96 4.53 55.40
N VAL A 6 13.52 3.54 54.71
CA VAL A 6 14.83 3.64 54.06
C VAL A 6 14.77 3.57 52.53
N LEU A 7 13.73 2.99 51.93
CA LEU A 7 13.63 2.81 50.47
C LEU A 7 13.79 4.10 49.66
N ASP A 8 13.27 5.21 50.18
CA ASP A 8 13.36 6.55 49.58
C ASP A 8 14.70 7.27 49.86
N LYS A 9 15.55 6.66 50.70
CA LYS A 9 16.85 7.20 51.15
C LYS A 9 18.03 6.34 50.67
N LEU A 10 17.80 5.34 49.83
CA LEU A 10 18.86 4.52 49.24
C LEU A 10 19.60 5.31 48.16
N ASP A 11 20.92 5.19 48.15
CA ASP A 11 21.80 5.84 47.20
C ASP A 11 22.61 4.80 46.40
N PHE A 12 23.29 5.27 45.35
CA PHE A 12 24.13 4.45 44.49
C PHE A 12 25.24 3.75 45.31
N ARG A 13 25.29 2.41 45.22
CA ARG A 13 26.23 1.49 45.92
C ARG A 13 25.88 1.13 47.37
N ASP A 14 24.69 1.49 47.84
CA ASP A 14 24.15 0.95 49.08
C ASP A 14 23.74 -0.51 48.91
N ASN A 15 23.95 -1.31 49.96
CA ASN A 15 23.37 -2.64 50.08
C ASN A 15 22.25 -2.60 51.10
N PHE A 16 21.10 -3.21 50.82
CA PHE A 16 20.01 -3.28 51.78
C PHE A 16 19.23 -4.59 51.69
N ALA A 17 18.57 -4.94 52.79
CA ALA A 17 17.58 -6.01 52.84
C ALA A 17 16.36 -5.53 53.62
N MET A 18 15.17 -5.92 53.15
CA MET A 18 13.92 -5.54 53.78
C MET A 18 12.90 -6.67 53.73
N ILE A 19 12.13 -6.82 54.81
CA ILE A 19 10.89 -7.59 54.89
C ILE A 19 9.78 -6.61 55.25
N GLY A 20 8.79 -6.48 54.37
CA GLY A 20 7.66 -5.58 54.54
C GLY A 20 6.39 -6.15 53.90
N GLN A 21 5.25 -5.56 54.22
CA GLN A 21 3.94 -5.94 53.68
C GLN A 21 3.22 -4.71 53.12
N ARG A 22 2.52 -4.90 52.00
CA ARG A 22 1.77 -3.83 51.35
C ARG A 22 0.64 -3.31 52.24
N GLY A 23 0.56 -1.99 52.39
CA GLY A 23 -0.42 -1.33 53.24
C GLY A 23 0.07 -1.05 54.65
N LEU A 24 1.22 -1.61 55.06
CA LEU A 24 1.84 -1.27 56.33
C LEU A 24 2.15 0.23 56.41
N SER A 25 1.85 0.82 57.57
CA SER A 25 2.24 2.17 57.93
C SER A 25 3.76 2.35 57.86
N HIS A 26 4.22 3.54 57.46
CA HIS A 26 5.65 3.88 57.42
C HIS A 26 6.34 3.57 58.76
N GLY A 27 7.50 2.91 58.73
CA GLY A 27 8.30 2.55 59.92
C GLY A 27 8.05 1.17 60.51
N THR A 28 7.22 0.34 59.89
CA THR A 28 6.92 -1.02 60.40
C THR A 28 7.58 -2.14 59.60
N ALA A 29 8.32 -1.85 58.53
CA ALA A 29 9.11 -2.86 57.84
C ALA A 29 10.35 -3.24 58.67
N ILE A 30 10.79 -4.49 58.55
CA ILE A 30 12.10 -4.93 59.04
C ILE A 30 13.10 -4.61 57.95
N GLU A 31 14.03 -3.69 58.19
CA GLU A 31 14.96 -3.21 57.17
C GLU A 31 16.37 -3.01 57.73
N GLN A 32 17.38 -3.34 56.92
CA GLN A 32 18.79 -3.12 57.20
C GLN A 32 19.46 -2.55 55.96
N VAL A 33 20.27 -1.50 56.13
CA VAL A 33 20.98 -0.80 55.05
C VAL A 33 22.44 -0.60 55.45
N GLU A 34 23.35 -0.93 54.55
CA GLU A 34 24.77 -0.63 54.64
C GLU A 34 25.12 0.37 53.53
N LYS A 35 25.61 1.55 53.93
CA LYS A 35 25.87 2.66 53.00
C LYS A 35 27.16 2.45 52.23
N GLY A 36 27.12 2.68 50.92
CA GLY A 36 28.31 2.79 50.08
C GLY A 36 28.98 4.15 50.25
N ASN A 37 30.26 4.27 49.88
CA ASN A 37 30.95 5.55 49.82
C ASN A 37 31.20 5.92 48.34
N SER A 38 30.44 6.90 47.86
CA SER A 38 30.49 7.38 46.47
C SER A 38 31.80 8.09 46.13
N GLU A 39 32.46 8.74 47.10
CA GLU A 39 33.72 9.47 46.89
C GLU A 39 34.92 8.52 46.74
N VAL A 40 34.92 7.42 47.49
CA VAL A 40 36.00 6.42 47.50
C VAL A 40 35.69 5.22 46.58
N GLY A 41 34.47 5.17 46.03
CA GLY A 41 34.05 4.14 45.11
C GLY A 41 33.89 2.76 45.75
N THR A 42 33.53 2.68 47.04
CA THR A 42 33.29 1.42 47.74
C THR A 42 31.80 1.11 47.87
N TYR A 43 31.45 -0.16 47.76
CA TYR A 43 30.09 -0.63 48.04
C TYR A 43 29.84 -0.72 49.54
N GLY A 44 28.57 -0.59 49.97
CA GLY A 44 28.18 -0.92 51.33
C GLY A 44 28.50 -2.38 51.66
N ASN A 45 28.63 -2.71 52.95
CA ASN A 45 28.87 -4.09 53.36
C ASN A 45 27.70 -5.01 52.96
N ILE A 46 27.96 -6.33 52.93
CA ILE A 46 26.91 -7.31 52.62
C ILE A 46 25.87 -7.30 53.75
N VAL A 47 24.61 -7.06 53.40
CA VAL A 47 23.49 -7.19 54.33
C VAL A 47 22.98 -8.63 54.28
N THR A 48 22.97 -9.31 55.43
CA THR A 48 22.45 -10.68 55.56
C THR A 48 21.40 -10.73 56.66
N LEU A 49 20.16 -11.05 56.29
CA LEU A 49 19.08 -11.36 57.23
C LEU A 49 18.96 -12.88 57.38
N PHE A 50 19.26 -13.43 58.56
CA PHE A 50 19.17 -14.87 58.84
C PHE A 50 18.40 -15.13 60.14
N GLY A 51 17.60 -16.21 60.18
CA GLY A 51 16.83 -16.65 61.34
C GLY A 51 15.31 -16.72 61.12
N CYS A 52 14.56 -17.04 62.18
CA CYS A 52 13.10 -17.03 62.17
C CYS A 52 12.59 -15.58 62.33
N ILE A 53 12.31 -14.91 61.21
CA ILE A 53 11.85 -13.53 61.21
C ILE A 53 10.33 -13.51 61.25
N SER A 54 9.75 -12.87 62.27
CA SER A 54 8.30 -12.66 62.35
C SER A 54 7.88 -11.69 61.26
N VAL A 55 6.81 -12.02 60.52
CA VAL A 55 6.25 -11.11 59.51
C VAL A 55 5.86 -9.80 60.20
N PRO A 56 6.33 -8.63 59.73
CA PRO A 56 6.00 -7.35 60.34
C PRO A 56 4.48 -7.14 60.32
N MET A 57 3.89 -7.13 61.51
CA MET A 57 2.45 -6.94 61.73
C MET A 57 2.22 -5.51 62.20
N GLY A 58 1.36 -4.77 61.50
CA GLY A 58 1.03 -3.37 61.79
C GLY A 58 -0.32 -2.97 61.22
N GLN A 59 -0.78 -1.76 61.54
CA GLN A 59 -2.04 -1.25 60.99
C GLN A 59 -1.94 -1.11 59.47
N LEU A 60 -2.76 -1.87 58.75
CA LEU A 60 -2.88 -1.73 57.31
C LEU A 60 -3.68 -0.47 57.01
N LEU A 61 -3.06 0.46 56.31
CA LEU A 61 -3.74 1.62 55.74
C LEU A 61 -4.75 1.12 54.70
N ASP A 62 -5.96 1.67 54.76
CA ASP A 62 -6.98 1.46 53.76
C ASP A 62 -6.46 1.98 52.41
N LEU A 63 -6.14 1.06 51.51
CA LEU A 63 -5.62 1.39 50.19
C LEU A 63 -6.56 2.31 49.42
N GLN A 64 -7.87 2.30 49.70
CA GLN A 64 -8.85 3.21 49.09
C GLN A 64 -8.62 4.68 49.48
N LYS A 65 -8.06 4.95 50.66
CA LYS A 65 -7.79 6.32 51.17
C LYS A 65 -6.45 6.89 50.71
N LEU A 66 -5.58 6.05 50.15
CA LEU A 66 -4.25 6.43 49.66
C LEU A 66 -4.25 6.90 48.19
N TYR A 67 -5.42 6.91 47.56
CA TYR A 67 -5.58 7.34 46.18
C TYR A 67 -5.85 8.85 46.05
N THR A 68 -5.18 9.45 45.07
CA THR A 68 -5.62 10.66 44.34
C THR A 68 -6.16 10.32 42.94
N ALA A 69 -6.52 9.06 42.69
CA ALA A 69 -7.39 8.71 41.57
C ALA A 69 -8.84 8.91 42.03
N LYS A 70 -9.57 9.86 41.44
CA LYS A 70 -11.00 10.07 41.71
C LYS A 70 -11.71 8.71 41.57
N PRO A 71 -12.23 8.11 42.67
CA PRO A 71 -13.12 6.98 42.52
C PRO A 71 -14.37 7.54 41.86
N ALA A 72 -14.83 6.94 40.76
CA ALA A 72 -16.18 7.27 40.32
C ALA A 72 -17.15 6.68 41.36
N LEU A 73 -17.68 7.55 42.23
CA LEU A 73 -19.11 7.80 42.48
C LEU A 73 -19.23 8.69 43.72
N PRO A 74 -19.88 9.89 43.70
CA PRO A 74 -20.77 10.49 42.70
C PRO A 74 -20.08 11.59 41.87
N GLY A 75 -20.07 11.49 40.54
CA GLY A 75 -19.51 12.55 39.68
C GLY A 75 -19.04 12.14 38.28
N SER A 76 -19.05 10.84 37.92
CA SER A 76 -18.77 10.41 36.54
C SER A 76 -19.85 10.92 35.61
N GLN A 77 -19.46 11.73 34.63
CA GLN A 77 -20.37 12.29 33.66
C GLN A 77 -20.70 11.23 32.61
N ILE A 78 -21.97 11.15 32.22
CA ILE A 78 -22.40 10.36 31.08
C ILE A 78 -22.44 11.31 29.89
N GLY A 79 -21.71 10.96 28.84
CA GLY A 79 -21.66 11.76 27.61
C GLY A 79 -22.90 11.55 26.74
N GLU A 80 -22.72 11.78 25.45
CA GLU A 80 -23.75 11.53 24.45
C GLU A 80 -24.28 10.08 24.53
N THR A 81 -25.57 9.93 24.26
CA THR A 81 -26.19 8.62 24.13
C THR A 81 -26.27 8.23 22.67
N MET A 82 -25.78 7.04 22.31
CA MET A 82 -25.86 6.48 20.97
C MET A 82 -26.57 5.13 21.04
N SER A 83 -27.66 4.96 20.30
CA SER A 83 -28.39 3.69 20.30
C SER A 83 -27.45 2.50 20.04
N ASN A 84 -27.45 1.54 20.97
CA ASN A 84 -26.66 0.31 20.89
C ASN A 84 -25.15 0.54 20.61
N CYS A 85 -24.59 1.69 21.01
CA CYS A 85 -23.22 2.11 20.66
C CYS A 85 -22.89 2.04 19.15
N GLY A 86 -23.89 2.15 18.27
CA GLY A 86 -23.73 2.04 16.83
C GLY A 86 -23.56 0.61 16.29
N VAL A 87 -23.79 -0.42 17.11
CA VAL A 87 -23.85 -1.82 16.64
C VAL A 87 -25.17 -2.05 15.89
N PRO A 88 -25.17 -2.56 14.63
CA PRO A 88 -26.38 -2.65 13.81
C PRO A 88 -27.47 -3.60 14.33
N LYS A 89 -27.08 -4.62 15.11
CA LYS A 89 -27.99 -5.64 15.67
C LYS A 89 -27.95 -5.60 17.19
N ASP A 90 -29.10 -5.85 17.83
CA ASP A 90 -29.17 -6.01 19.28
C ASP A 90 -28.30 -7.20 19.74
N CYS A 91 -27.57 -7.00 20.83
CA CYS A 91 -26.65 -7.99 21.41
C CYS A 91 -27.35 -9.08 22.23
N GLY A 92 -28.65 -8.97 22.45
CA GLY A 92 -29.43 -10.00 23.16
C GLY A 92 -29.15 -10.08 24.66
N LYS A 93 -29.66 -11.13 25.31
CA LYS A 93 -29.69 -11.21 26.78
C LYS A 93 -28.35 -11.56 27.44
N SER A 94 -27.48 -12.31 26.77
CA SER A 94 -26.18 -12.75 27.30
C SER A 94 -24.99 -11.86 26.89
N ALA A 95 -25.24 -10.74 26.21
CA ALA A 95 -24.20 -9.79 25.80
C ALA A 95 -24.69 -8.33 25.92
N PHE A 96 -23.77 -7.38 25.70
CA PHE A 96 -24.04 -5.95 25.66
C PHE A 96 -23.19 -5.27 24.58
N ALA A 97 -23.69 -4.15 24.02
CA ALA A 97 -22.98 -3.44 22.97
C ALA A 97 -21.88 -2.53 23.53
N VAL A 98 -20.75 -2.49 22.83
CA VAL A 98 -19.66 -1.55 23.09
C VAL A 98 -19.17 -0.90 21.80
N HIS A 99 -18.67 0.32 21.93
CA HIS A 99 -17.84 0.97 20.91
C HIS A 99 -16.54 1.41 21.56
N LEU A 100 -15.42 0.92 21.03
CA LEU A 100 -14.07 1.17 21.50
C LEU A 100 -13.27 1.83 20.38
N TYR A 101 -12.80 3.05 20.65
CA TYR A 101 -12.10 3.90 19.70
C TYR A 101 -10.77 4.36 20.29
N SER A 102 -9.64 3.98 19.68
CA SER A 102 -8.29 4.29 20.20
C SER A 102 -7.90 5.78 20.12
N GLY A 103 -8.60 6.58 19.33
CA GLY A 103 -8.15 7.91 18.96
C GLY A 103 -7.06 7.88 17.89
N LYS A 104 -6.70 9.07 17.39
CA LYS A 104 -5.74 9.27 16.30
C LYS A 104 -4.57 10.10 16.80
N GLY A 105 -3.49 9.42 17.19
CA GLY A 105 -2.33 10.05 17.81
C GLY A 105 -2.73 10.94 18.98
N ASN A 106 -2.32 12.21 18.93
CA ASN A 106 -2.70 13.25 19.89
C ASN A 106 -3.78 14.22 19.36
N GLU A 107 -4.33 13.96 18.16
CA GLU A 107 -5.33 14.82 17.51
C GLU A 107 -6.75 14.51 18.00
N GLU A 108 -7.04 13.23 18.22
CA GLU A 108 -8.36 12.76 18.62
C GLU A 108 -8.33 11.94 19.90
N SER A 109 -9.21 12.30 20.85
CA SER A 109 -9.42 11.60 22.11
C SER A 109 -10.02 10.19 21.91
N PRO A 110 -9.71 9.23 22.78
CA PRO A 110 -10.31 7.90 22.73
C PRO A 110 -11.79 7.96 23.13
N LYS A 111 -12.56 6.97 22.69
CA LYS A 111 -13.98 6.83 23.06
C LYS A 111 -14.30 5.43 23.55
N ILE A 112 -15.09 5.35 24.60
CA ILE A 112 -15.65 4.10 25.13
C ILE A 112 -17.15 4.31 25.35
N CYS A 113 -17.97 3.56 24.63
CA CYS A 113 -19.42 3.48 24.84
C CYS A 113 -19.80 2.10 25.37
N ILE A 114 -20.72 2.07 26.34
CA ILE A 114 -21.23 0.85 26.96
C ILE A 114 -22.75 0.94 26.97
N ASN A 115 -23.41 -0.01 26.30
CA ASN A 115 -24.86 -0.13 26.21
C ASN A 115 -25.58 1.20 25.89
N GLY A 116 -25.00 1.91 24.92
CA GLY A 116 -25.48 3.17 24.38
C GLY A 116 -25.12 4.44 25.14
N LYS A 117 -24.26 4.36 26.15
CA LYS A 117 -23.78 5.52 26.92
C LYS A 117 -22.27 5.67 26.76
N TYR A 118 -21.80 6.82 26.27
CA TYR A 118 -20.37 7.12 26.29
C TYR A 118 -19.90 7.44 27.72
N VAL A 119 -18.84 6.75 28.13
CA VAL A 119 -18.14 6.94 29.42
C VAL A 119 -16.75 7.54 29.23
N PHE A 120 -16.17 7.45 28.04
CA PHE A 120 -15.02 8.24 27.62
C PHE A 120 -15.30 8.83 26.25
N ALA A 121 -14.96 10.10 26.08
CA ALA A 121 -15.00 10.87 24.84
C ALA A 121 -14.18 12.15 25.03
N LYS A 122 -14.04 12.95 23.97
CA LYS A 122 -13.43 14.29 24.09
C LYS A 122 -14.15 15.09 25.18
N ASP A 123 -13.38 15.70 26.08
CA ASP A 123 -13.86 16.50 27.21
C ASP A 123 -14.75 15.73 28.21
N LEU A 124 -14.72 14.40 28.19
CA LEU A 124 -15.52 13.53 29.07
C LEU A 124 -14.62 12.60 29.90
N ASN A 125 -14.74 12.71 31.23
CA ASN A 125 -14.03 11.87 32.21
C ASN A 125 -12.52 11.77 31.96
N ASP A 126 -11.90 12.89 31.55
CA ASP A 126 -10.45 13.01 31.31
C ASP A 126 -9.89 12.04 30.25
N ALA A 127 -10.68 11.68 29.24
CA ALA A 127 -10.23 10.81 28.14
C ALA A 127 -8.99 11.39 27.42
N GLY A 128 -7.93 10.60 27.29
CA GLY A 128 -6.69 11.06 26.65
C GLY A 128 -5.53 10.08 26.75
N ARG A 129 -4.30 10.58 26.66
CA ARG A 129 -3.07 9.76 26.64
C ARG A 129 -3.01 8.73 27.77
N GLY A 130 -2.53 7.53 27.46
CA GLY A 130 -2.38 6.44 28.41
C GLY A 130 -3.51 5.41 28.32
N PHE A 131 -3.71 4.65 29.39
CA PHE A 131 -4.82 3.71 29.49
C PHE A 131 -6.11 4.42 29.89
N ASN A 132 -7.17 4.21 29.13
CA ASN A 132 -8.54 4.62 29.44
C ASN A 132 -9.34 3.35 29.70
N ILE A 133 -9.78 3.13 30.94
CA ILE A 133 -10.31 1.84 31.38
C ILE A 133 -11.71 2.02 31.97
N ALA A 134 -12.64 1.16 31.54
CA ALA A 134 -13.97 1.01 32.13
C ALA A 134 -14.18 -0.43 32.61
N ILE A 135 -14.68 -0.58 33.84
CA ILE A 135 -15.07 -1.85 34.44
C ILE A 135 -16.58 -2.00 34.32
N VAL A 136 -17.05 -3.12 33.80
CA VAL A 136 -18.45 -3.42 33.56
C VAL A 136 -18.88 -4.60 34.44
N ASN A 137 -19.98 -4.40 35.16
CA ASN A 137 -20.59 -5.48 35.92
C ASN A 137 -21.39 -6.38 34.97
N PRO A 138 -21.10 -7.69 34.87
CA PRO A 138 -21.74 -8.58 33.90
C PRO A 138 -23.25 -8.78 34.15
N LYS A 139 -23.73 -8.60 35.38
CA LYS A 139 -25.15 -8.74 35.72
C LYS A 139 -25.97 -7.53 35.30
N THR A 140 -25.45 -6.32 35.57
CA THR A 140 -26.16 -5.07 35.25
C THR A 140 -25.85 -4.54 33.86
N LYS A 141 -24.81 -5.05 33.19
CA LYS A 141 -24.30 -4.60 31.88
C LYS A 141 -23.99 -3.11 31.84
N SER A 142 -23.72 -2.54 33.01
CA SER A 142 -23.42 -1.14 33.23
C SER A 142 -22.03 -1.02 33.83
N TYR A 143 -21.36 0.09 33.53
CA TYR A 143 -20.05 0.33 34.12
C TYR A 143 -20.19 0.52 35.64
N SER A 144 -19.25 -0.04 36.40
CA SER A 144 -19.12 0.14 37.85
C SER A 144 -18.01 1.12 38.19
N ARG A 145 -16.96 1.20 37.37
CA ARG A 145 -15.81 2.08 37.60
C ARG A 145 -15.15 2.48 36.29
N ILE A 146 -14.56 3.67 36.26
CA ILE A 146 -13.70 4.12 35.16
C ILE A 146 -12.39 4.71 35.72
N GLY A 147 -11.34 4.72 34.92
CA GLY A 147 -10.06 5.31 35.29
C GLY A 147 -9.18 5.60 34.08
N ARG A 148 -8.47 6.74 34.11
CA ARG A 148 -7.47 7.11 33.11
C ARG A 148 -6.08 7.15 33.76
N PHE A 149 -5.12 6.45 33.16
CA PHE A 149 -3.77 6.25 33.70
C PHE A 149 -2.72 6.65 32.65
N ASP A 150 -2.09 7.80 32.84
CA ASP A 150 -1.03 8.32 31.97
C ASP A 150 0.32 7.66 32.29
N THR A 151 0.44 6.37 31.95
CA THR A 151 1.67 5.58 32.14
C THR A 151 2.80 5.97 31.17
N TYR A 152 2.64 7.07 30.42
CA TYR A 152 3.74 7.72 29.74
C TYR A 152 4.48 8.69 30.66
N LEU A 153 3.73 9.51 31.43
CA LEU A 153 4.29 10.50 32.35
C LEU A 153 4.48 9.98 33.78
N GLN A 154 3.57 9.14 34.25
CA GLN A 154 3.53 8.63 35.63
C GLN A 154 3.85 7.14 35.67
N ASP A 155 4.30 6.62 36.81
CA ASP A 155 4.42 5.18 37.00
C ASP A 155 3.04 4.50 37.03
N SER A 156 3.01 3.18 36.82
CA SER A 156 1.77 2.40 36.76
C SER A 156 1.20 1.97 38.10
N SER A 157 1.69 2.46 39.25
CA SER A 157 1.25 1.97 40.57
C SER A 157 -0.27 2.14 40.76
N ASN A 158 -0.83 3.28 40.33
CA ASN A 158 -2.28 3.53 40.43
C ASN A 158 -3.10 2.60 39.53
N LEU A 159 -2.56 2.24 38.36
CA LEU A 159 -3.17 1.28 37.45
C LEU A 159 -3.16 -0.13 38.08
N GLU A 160 -2.05 -0.52 38.69
CA GLU A 160 -1.91 -1.82 39.35
C GLU A 160 -2.94 -1.99 40.47
N ILE A 161 -3.05 -1.01 41.38
CA ILE A 161 -4.03 -1.09 42.46
C ILE A 161 -5.47 -1.07 41.88
N PHE A 162 -5.73 -0.30 40.82
CA PHE A 162 -7.04 -0.30 40.16
C PHE A 162 -7.42 -1.68 39.62
N LEU A 163 -6.48 -2.40 39.00
CA LEU A 163 -6.69 -3.74 38.47
C LEU A 163 -6.87 -4.81 39.56
N GLU A 164 -6.22 -4.63 40.71
CA GLU A 164 -6.35 -5.54 41.84
C GLU A 164 -7.72 -5.44 42.54
N MET A 165 -8.40 -4.30 42.40
CA MET A 165 -9.73 -4.08 42.99
C MET A 165 -10.89 -4.66 42.16
N LEU A 166 -10.63 -5.37 41.06
CA LEU A 166 -11.68 -6.04 40.28
C LEU A 166 -12.31 -7.17 41.09
N ASN A 167 -13.63 -7.25 41.08
CA ASN A 167 -14.35 -8.39 41.64
C ASN A 167 -14.34 -9.55 40.65
N GLU A 168 -14.53 -10.76 41.16
CA GLU A 168 -14.65 -11.96 40.33
C GLU A 168 -15.79 -11.80 39.30
N GLY A 169 -15.47 -12.04 38.03
CA GLY A 169 -16.40 -11.88 36.91
C GLY A 169 -16.53 -10.46 36.34
N ASP A 170 -15.92 -9.44 36.93
CA ASP A 170 -15.93 -8.09 36.36
C ASP A 170 -15.26 -8.09 34.97
N ILE A 171 -15.87 -7.37 34.02
CA ILE A 171 -15.37 -7.24 32.64
C ILE A 171 -14.60 -5.92 32.53
N ILE A 172 -13.38 -5.98 32.01
CA ILE A 172 -12.53 -4.82 31.78
C ILE A 172 -12.56 -4.44 30.29
N LEU A 173 -12.75 -3.15 30.01
CA LEU A 173 -12.59 -2.53 28.70
C LEU A 173 -11.46 -1.51 28.80
N ALA A 174 -10.35 -1.73 28.10
CA ALA A 174 -9.20 -0.84 28.11
C ALA A 174 -8.87 -0.34 26.70
N VAL A 175 -8.57 0.95 26.58
CA VAL A 175 -8.17 1.61 25.34
C VAL A 175 -6.93 2.46 25.60
N VAL A 176 -5.87 2.23 24.83
CA VAL A 176 -4.65 3.05 24.84
C VAL A 176 -4.74 4.13 23.78
N ASN A 177 -4.46 5.37 24.19
CA ASN A 177 -4.37 6.53 23.32
C ASN A 177 -3.00 7.21 23.45
N ASP A 178 -2.50 7.75 22.36
CA ASP A 178 -1.16 8.36 22.20
C ASP A 178 0.01 7.43 22.59
N ASP A 179 0.23 7.20 23.89
CA ASP A 179 1.22 6.25 24.43
C ASP A 179 0.85 5.82 25.85
N ALA A 180 1.13 4.56 26.18
CA ALA A 180 1.01 4.04 27.54
C ALA A 180 2.17 3.13 27.96
N SER A 181 3.21 2.98 27.15
CA SER A 181 4.24 1.94 27.35
C SER A 181 5.44 2.41 28.16
N ARG A 182 5.75 3.72 28.17
CA ARG A 182 7.04 4.24 28.66
C ARG A 182 7.35 3.94 30.13
N LYS A 183 6.38 4.05 31.04
CA LYS A 183 6.53 3.80 32.48
C LYS A 183 5.58 2.69 32.98
N LEU A 184 5.18 1.79 32.08
CA LEU A 184 4.36 0.63 32.42
C LEU A 184 5.23 -0.47 33.03
N THR A 185 5.01 -0.80 34.31
CA THR A 185 5.79 -1.81 35.03
C THR A 185 5.45 -3.23 34.61
N GLU A 186 6.35 -4.17 34.93
CA GLU A 186 6.11 -5.60 34.73
C GLU A 186 4.93 -6.11 35.57
N THR A 187 4.73 -5.56 36.78
CA THR A 187 3.59 -5.89 37.64
C THR A 187 2.27 -5.57 36.94
N ALA A 188 2.15 -4.38 36.34
CA ALA A 188 0.97 -3.99 35.59
C ALA A 188 0.72 -4.92 34.39
N ARG A 189 1.78 -5.27 33.65
CA ARG A 189 1.70 -6.21 32.52
C ARG A 189 1.22 -7.59 32.98
N ARG A 190 1.76 -8.09 34.10
CA ARG A 190 1.33 -9.36 34.71
C ARG A 190 -0.13 -9.33 35.14
N LEU A 191 -0.59 -8.24 35.77
CA LEU A 191 -2.00 -8.12 36.17
C LEU A 191 -2.95 -8.18 34.96
N PHE A 192 -2.59 -7.57 33.83
CA PHE A 192 -3.36 -7.75 32.59
C PHE A 192 -3.27 -9.17 32.03
N SER A 193 -2.11 -9.83 32.12
CA SER A 193 -1.96 -11.24 31.74
C SER A 193 -2.86 -12.14 32.58
N ASP A 194 -2.97 -11.90 33.88
CA ASP A 194 -3.86 -12.63 34.81
C ASP A 194 -5.35 -12.38 34.49
N LEU A 195 -5.68 -11.28 33.81
CA LEU A 195 -7.01 -11.01 33.27
C LEU A 195 -7.24 -11.64 31.87
N GLY A 196 -6.26 -12.38 31.35
CA GLY A 196 -6.31 -13.08 30.08
C GLY A 196 -5.67 -12.33 28.90
N SER A 197 -4.98 -11.21 29.13
CA SER A 197 -4.30 -10.50 28.05
C SER A 197 -3.04 -11.23 27.60
N ALA A 198 -3.02 -11.65 26.34
CA ALA A 198 -1.88 -12.36 25.78
C ALA A 198 -0.89 -11.44 25.03
N MET A 199 -1.22 -10.16 24.83
CA MET A 199 -0.44 -9.21 24.03
C MET A 199 0.06 -8.02 24.83
N ILE A 200 -0.31 -7.88 26.11
CA ILE A 200 0.13 -6.74 26.93
C ILE A 200 1.65 -6.66 27.03
N GLN A 201 2.36 -7.79 27.01
CA GLN A 201 3.81 -7.84 27.01
C GLN A 201 4.44 -7.23 25.74
N ASN A 202 3.68 -7.17 24.65
CA ASN A 202 4.13 -6.64 23.36
C ASN A 202 3.80 -5.16 23.16
N LEU A 203 3.15 -4.50 24.11
CA LEU A 203 2.80 -3.08 24.00
C LEU A 203 4.07 -2.20 24.03
N LYS A 204 4.37 -1.54 22.91
CA LYS A 204 5.53 -0.66 22.69
C LYS A 204 5.12 0.80 22.49
N PHE A 205 6.13 1.65 22.32
CA PHE A 205 5.98 3.09 22.18
C PHE A 205 5.04 3.43 21.02
N ARG A 206 3.99 4.20 21.33
CA ARG A 206 2.91 4.68 20.45
C ARG A 206 2.00 3.63 19.83
N ASP A 207 2.04 2.39 20.30
CA ASP A 207 1.11 1.37 19.84
C ASP A 207 -0.33 1.74 20.24
N SER A 208 -1.28 1.42 19.35
CA SER A 208 -2.71 1.51 19.67
C SER A 208 -3.19 0.15 20.13
N TRP A 209 -3.88 0.14 21.28
CA TRP A 209 -4.30 -1.10 21.92
C TRP A 209 -5.72 -1.00 22.46
N ILE A 210 -6.54 -1.98 22.09
CA ILE A 210 -7.88 -2.17 22.67
C ILE A 210 -7.96 -3.56 23.26
N TYR A 211 -8.45 -3.65 24.48
CA TYR A 211 -8.52 -4.88 25.24
C TYR A 211 -9.86 -5.05 25.96
N ILE A 212 -10.40 -6.25 25.85
CA ILE A 212 -11.60 -6.69 26.57
C ILE A 212 -11.22 -7.96 27.32
N GLY A 213 -11.31 -7.94 28.65
CA GLY A 213 -10.96 -9.08 29.53
C GLY A 213 -11.99 -9.32 30.62
N GLN A 214 -11.80 -10.37 31.42
CA GLN A 214 -12.68 -10.69 32.55
C GLN A 214 -11.86 -11.25 33.73
N LYS A 215 -12.14 -10.77 34.94
CA LYS A 215 -11.54 -11.30 36.17
C LYS A 215 -12.03 -12.72 36.43
N GLY A 216 -11.11 -13.65 36.71
CA GLY A 216 -11.43 -15.07 36.91
C GLY A 216 -11.44 -15.90 35.62
N LEU A 217 -10.91 -15.36 34.52
CA LEU A 217 -10.79 -16.09 33.26
C LEU A 217 -9.75 -17.21 33.37
N ASP A 218 -10.12 -18.43 32.96
CA ASP A 218 -9.21 -19.58 32.90
C ASP A 218 -8.50 -19.61 31.54
N GLY A 219 -7.26 -19.10 31.48
CA GLY A 219 -6.41 -19.04 30.27
C GLY A 219 -6.34 -17.66 29.59
N PHE A 220 -5.85 -17.61 28.35
CA PHE A 220 -5.71 -16.40 27.55
C PHE A 220 -6.93 -16.12 26.67
N GLY A 221 -7.08 -14.89 26.19
CA GLY A 221 -7.98 -14.57 25.07
C GLY A 221 -7.41 -14.96 23.70
N GLU A 222 -8.23 -15.57 22.84
CA GLU A 222 -7.86 -15.80 21.43
C GLU A 222 -7.88 -14.48 20.63
N THR A 223 -6.90 -14.28 19.74
CA THR A 223 -6.91 -13.20 18.73
C THR A 223 -7.80 -13.58 17.53
N GLU A 224 -8.45 -12.56 16.97
CA GLU A 224 -9.67 -12.57 16.13
C GLU A 224 -9.75 -13.51 14.92
N GLN A 225 -10.94 -14.12 14.73
CA GLN A 225 -11.85 -13.80 13.61
C GLN A 225 -13.29 -14.28 13.94
N PHE A 226 -14.27 -13.38 13.88
CA PHE A 226 -15.73 -13.65 13.88
C PHE A 226 -16.27 -14.71 14.88
N CYS A 227 -16.66 -14.33 16.11
CA CYS A 227 -17.74 -15.01 16.88
C CYS A 227 -18.12 -14.26 18.17
N LEU A 228 -19.38 -14.37 18.60
CA LEU A 228 -20.07 -13.60 19.65
C LEU A 228 -19.78 -14.01 21.13
N GLU A 229 -18.67 -14.68 21.47
CA GLU A 229 -18.47 -15.23 22.84
C GLU A 229 -17.04 -15.16 23.42
N LYS A 230 -16.14 -14.28 22.94
CA LYS A 230 -14.69 -14.39 23.24
C LYS A 230 -14.06 -13.11 23.82
N VAL A 231 -12.90 -13.26 24.46
CA VAL A 231 -11.98 -12.16 24.87
C VAL A 231 -11.40 -11.53 23.60
N PHE A 232 -11.32 -10.20 23.52
CA PHE A 232 -10.85 -9.50 22.32
C PHE A 232 -9.61 -8.65 22.62
N VAL A 233 -8.58 -8.79 21.79
CA VAL A 233 -7.35 -7.99 21.85
C VAL A 233 -7.04 -7.46 20.45
N TYR A 234 -6.96 -6.14 20.30
CA TYR A 234 -6.54 -5.48 19.07
C TYR A 234 -5.26 -4.69 19.36
N LEU A 235 -4.20 -4.94 18.60
CA LEU A 235 -2.93 -4.24 18.72
C LEU A 235 -2.47 -3.83 17.32
N GLU A 236 -2.29 -2.53 17.11
CA GLU A 236 -1.70 -1.96 15.90
C GLU A 236 -0.37 -1.31 16.27
N PHE A 237 0.69 -1.66 15.53
CA PHE A 237 2.06 -1.25 15.86
C PHE A 237 2.43 0.10 15.23
N ALA A 238 3.10 0.94 16.00
CA ALA A 238 3.65 2.19 15.48
C ALA A 238 4.59 1.94 14.28
N GLY A 239 4.52 2.85 13.29
CA GLY A 239 5.36 2.75 12.09
C GLY A 239 6.86 2.94 12.42
N PRO A 240 7.77 2.51 11.54
CA PRO A 240 9.23 2.51 11.79
C PRO A 240 9.83 3.88 12.13
N ASN A 241 9.15 4.97 11.77
CA ASN A 241 9.57 6.35 12.07
C ASN A 241 8.96 6.90 13.37
N GLY A 242 8.39 6.04 14.23
CA GLY A 242 7.66 6.45 15.43
C GLY A 242 6.33 7.15 15.15
N LYS A 243 5.78 7.02 13.93
CA LYS A 243 4.45 7.54 13.60
C LYS A 243 3.37 6.66 14.25
N TRP A 244 2.30 7.29 14.74
CA TRP A 244 1.18 6.56 15.32
C TRP A 244 0.57 5.56 14.31
N PRO A 245 0.15 4.39 14.78
CA PRO A 245 -0.48 3.35 13.97
C PRO A 245 -1.84 3.77 13.41
N ARG A 246 -2.43 2.89 12.60
CA ARG A 246 -3.83 3.04 12.19
C ARG A 246 -4.76 3.04 13.41
N VAL A 247 -5.82 3.84 13.33
CA VAL A 247 -6.83 3.95 14.37
C VAL A 247 -7.62 2.65 14.48
N ILE A 248 -7.85 2.20 15.71
CA ILE A 248 -8.72 1.05 16.00
C ILE A 248 -10.11 1.61 16.35
N ASP A 249 -11.09 1.37 15.48
CA ASP A 249 -12.51 1.65 15.71
C ASP A 249 -13.30 0.34 15.64
N LYS A 250 -13.81 -0.11 16.79
CA LYS A 250 -14.54 -1.38 16.90
C LYS A 250 -15.88 -1.18 17.59
N ARG A 251 -16.94 -1.69 16.93
CA ARG A 251 -18.32 -1.75 17.44
C ARG A 251 -18.74 -3.22 17.49
N LEU A 252 -18.95 -3.76 18.68
CA LEU A 252 -19.22 -5.19 18.86
C LEU A 252 -20.10 -5.50 20.08
N CYS A 253 -20.63 -6.72 20.12
CA CYS A 253 -21.33 -7.27 21.27
C CYS A 253 -20.37 -8.07 22.15
N VAL A 254 -20.31 -7.74 23.44
CA VAL A 254 -19.45 -8.41 24.43
C VAL A 254 -20.30 -9.32 25.31
N SER A 255 -19.95 -10.61 25.38
CA SER A 255 -20.61 -11.58 26.25
C SER A 255 -20.40 -11.25 27.73
N THR A 256 -21.41 -11.46 28.56
CA THR A 256 -21.32 -11.32 30.02
C THR A 256 -20.45 -12.41 30.67
N LYS A 257 -20.12 -13.47 29.92
CA LYS A 257 -19.20 -14.54 30.34
C LYS A 257 -18.23 -14.85 29.19
N LEU A 258 -16.96 -14.49 29.37
CA LEU A 258 -15.88 -14.76 28.42
C LEU A 258 -15.33 -16.17 28.64
N LYS A 259 -14.87 -16.80 27.56
CA LYS A 259 -14.19 -18.11 27.60
C LYS A 259 -12.70 -17.92 27.28
N GLY A 260 -11.83 -18.41 28.15
CA GLY A 260 -10.37 -18.40 27.97
C GLY A 260 -9.85 -19.71 27.39
N THR A 261 -8.62 -19.69 26.88
CA THR A 261 -7.91 -20.88 26.34
C THR A 261 -6.63 -21.14 27.12
N LYS A 262 -6.48 -22.36 27.66
CA LYS A 262 -5.33 -22.77 28.50
C LYS A 262 -4.01 -22.91 27.76
N ILE A 263 -4.10 -23.23 26.47
CA ILE A 263 -2.96 -23.33 25.56
C ILE A 263 -3.23 -22.31 24.46
N ARG A 264 -2.47 -21.23 24.48
CA ARG A 264 -2.32 -20.38 23.31
C ARG A 264 -1.21 -21.02 22.49
N PRO A 265 -1.48 -21.66 21.32
CA PRO A 265 -0.40 -21.79 20.36
C PRO A 265 0.08 -20.36 20.13
N ASP A 266 1.38 -20.10 20.32
CA ASP A 266 1.96 -18.82 19.93
C ASP A 266 1.31 -18.43 18.60
N PRO A 267 0.83 -17.18 18.41
CA PRO A 267 0.49 -16.76 17.07
C PRO A 267 1.74 -17.10 16.29
N MET A 268 1.66 -18.11 15.40
CA MET A 268 2.84 -18.60 14.71
C MET A 268 3.52 -17.33 14.27
N SER A 269 4.77 -17.08 14.72
CA SER A 269 5.56 -16.08 14.03
C SER A 269 5.35 -16.45 12.58
N ARG A 270 4.69 -15.59 11.79
CA ARG A 270 4.39 -15.90 10.39
C ARG A 270 5.73 -15.82 9.67
N LYS A 271 6.63 -16.70 10.07
CA LYS A 271 7.96 -16.87 9.55
C LYS A 271 7.71 -17.33 8.15
N ASN A 272 7.96 -16.42 7.22
CA ASN A 272 7.89 -16.77 5.83
C ASN A 272 9.15 -17.59 5.53
N GLU A 273 9.16 -18.86 5.96
CA GLU A 273 10.31 -19.75 5.84
C GLU A 273 10.77 -19.89 4.38
N LYS A 274 9.82 -19.81 3.43
CA LYS A 274 10.13 -19.79 2.00
C LYS A 274 10.93 -18.54 1.62
N ARG A 275 10.46 -17.35 2.05
CA ARG A 275 11.16 -16.08 1.80
C ARG A 275 12.48 -15.99 2.55
N ARG A 276 12.58 -16.51 3.78
CA ARG A 276 13.84 -16.62 4.54
C ARG A 276 14.87 -17.47 3.81
N LYS A 277 14.48 -18.65 3.32
CA LYS A 277 15.35 -19.51 2.51
C LYS A 277 15.81 -18.81 1.24
N PHE A 278 14.90 -18.12 0.54
CA PHE A 278 15.24 -17.33 -0.63
C PHE A 278 16.26 -16.22 -0.29
N CYS A 279 15.98 -15.41 0.73
CA CYS A 279 16.83 -14.32 1.18
C CYS A 279 18.19 -14.78 1.74
N SER A 280 18.31 -16.02 2.22
CA SER A 280 19.60 -16.60 2.61
C SER A 280 20.43 -17.09 1.42
N LYS A 281 19.79 -17.26 0.26
CA LYS A 281 20.41 -17.81 -0.95
C LYS A 281 20.79 -16.71 -1.96
N TYR A 282 20.03 -15.61 -1.98
CA TYR A 282 20.18 -14.52 -2.95
C TYR A 282 20.24 -13.16 -2.26
N ASP A 283 21.24 -12.36 -2.64
CA ASP A 283 21.43 -10.97 -2.19
C ASP A 283 20.72 -9.96 -3.12
N GLY A 284 20.69 -8.68 -2.74
CA GLY A 284 20.15 -7.59 -3.57
C GLY A 284 18.65 -7.29 -3.39
N TYR A 285 18.04 -7.83 -2.33
CA TYR A 285 16.63 -7.68 -1.98
C TYR A 285 16.40 -6.96 -0.64
N GLU A 286 17.26 -6.01 -0.28
CA GLU A 286 17.30 -5.26 1.00
C GLU A 286 15.95 -5.13 1.73
N ASP A 287 15.09 -4.18 1.32
CA ASP A 287 13.76 -3.93 1.92
C ASP A 287 12.84 -5.16 1.96
N PHE A 288 13.07 -6.13 1.06
CA PHE A 288 12.31 -7.36 0.95
C PHE A 288 12.86 -8.47 1.85
N CYS A 289 14.13 -8.43 2.26
CA CYS A 289 14.75 -9.48 3.07
C CYS A 289 15.07 -9.05 4.51
N GLU A 290 15.10 -7.75 4.82
CA GLU A 290 15.47 -7.28 6.17
C GLU A 290 14.25 -6.80 6.97
N GLY A 291 13.52 -5.80 6.47
CA GLY A 291 12.43 -5.15 7.22
C GLY A 291 11.07 -5.83 7.10
N ARG A 292 10.82 -6.53 5.99
CA ARG A 292 9.48 -7.05 5.62
C ARG A 292 9.42 -8.57 5.45
N ILE A 293 10.44 -9.30 5.94
CA ILE A 293 10.67 -10.71 5.62
C ILE A 293 9.48 -11.63 5.97
N ASP A 294 8.72 -11.31 7.02
CA ASP A 294 7.59 -12.11 7.50
C ASP A 294 6.22 -11.56 7.04
N GLU A 295 6.21 -10.51 6.20
CA GLU A 295 4.98 -10.02 5.58
C GLU A 295 4.40 -11.07 4.60
N PRO A 296 3.08 -11.35 4.67
CA PRO A 296 2.45 -12.28 3.77
C PRO A 296 2.39 -11.71 2.34
N LEU A 297 2.81 -12.50 1.36
CA LEU A 297 2.72 -12.18 -0.06
C LEU A 297 1.36 -12.66 -0.61
N THR A 298 0.30 -11.92 -0.29
CA THR A 298 -1.07 -12.24 -0.72
C THR A 298 -1.65 -11.15 -1.61
N PRO A 299 -2.46 -11.50 -2.63
CA PRO A 299 -3.12 -10.51 -3.47
C PRO A 299 -4.00 -9.54 -2.68
N SER A 300 -4.07 -8.30 -3.14
CA SER A 300 -4.94 -7.29 -2.57
C SER A 300 -6.41 -7.66 -2.78
N PRO A 301 -7.25 -7.57 -1.74
CA PRO A 301 -8.66 -7.93 -1.84
C PRO A 301 -9.38 -7.00 -2.83
N LEU A 302 -10.32 -7.56 -3.58
CA LEU A 302 -11.17 -6.78 -4.45
C LEU A 302 -12.08 -5.89 -3.59
N THR A 303 -11.95 -4.58 -3.74
CA THR A 303 -12.73 -3.60 -2.95
C THR A 303 -14.08 -3.26 -3.58
N ASP A 304 -14.24 -3.49 -4.89
CA ASP A 304 -15.47 -3.28 -5.63
C ASP A 304 -16.09 -4.64 -5.99
N GLY A 305 -17.15 -5.03 -5.29
CA GLY A 305 -17.82 -6.31 -5.48
C GLY A 305 -18.44 -6.49 -6.88
N THR A 306 -18.75 -5.39 -7.59
CA THR A 306 -19.32 -5.45 -8.95
C THR A 306 -18.35 -6.05 -9.96
N MET A 307 -17.05 -5.91 -9.70
CA MET A 307 -15.98 -6.40 -10.55
C MET A 307 -15.70 -7.90 -10.35
N GLY A 308 -16.31 -8.58 -9.38
CA GLY A 308 -15.95 -9.96 -9.00
C GLY A 308 -15.97 -10.98 -10.15
N ASN A 309 -16.86 -10.78 -11.13
CA ASN A 309 -17.01 -11.61 -12.33
C ASN A 309 -16.41 -10.98 -13.60
N ASN A 310 -15.62 -9.91 -13.47
CA ASN A 310 -15.03 -9.25 -14.62
C ASN A 310 -14.03 -10.20 -15.33
N PRO A 311 -14.16 -10.41 -16.65
CA PRO A 311 -13.31 -11.34 -17.41
C PRO A 311 -11.82 -10.97 -17.37
N ILE A 312 -11.45 -9.73 -17.02
CA ILE A 312 -10.05 -9.32 -16.86
C ILE A 312 -9.27 -10.22 -15.90
N PHE A 313 -9.92 -10.72 -14.85
CA PHE A 313 -9.28 -11.57 -13.83
C PHE A 313 -9.04 -13.01 -14.32
N ASP A 314 -9.58 -13.36 -15.48
CA ASP A 314 -9.36 -14.65 -16.13
C ASP A 314 -8.33 -14.63 -17.26
N ILE A 315 -7.93 -13.43 -17.71
CA ILE A 315 -6.89 -13.23 -18.72
C ILE A 315 -5.52 -13.59 -18.12
N PRO A 316 -4.74 -14.48 -18.77
CA PRO A 316 -3.39 -14.79 -18.34
C PRO A 316 -2.48 -13.56 -18.37
N ILE A 317 -1.65 -13.41 -17.34
CA ILE A 317 -0.59 -12.40 -17.26
C ILE A 317 0.74 -13.14 -17.33
N VAL A 318 1.57 -12.81 -18.31
CA VAL A 318 2.93 -13.35 -18.45
C VAL A 318 3.95 -12.27 -18.16
N VAL A 319 4.84 -12.57 -17.23
CA VAL A 319 5.99 -11.73 -16.88
C VAL A 319 7.23 -12.36 -17.50
N VAL A 320 7.98 -11.59 -18.30
CA VAL A 320 9.24 -12.02 -18.91
C VAL A 320 10.37 -11.17 -18.30
N PRO A 321 11.04 -11.68 -17.26
CA PRO A 321 11.99 -10.91 -16.48
C PRO A 321 13.28 -10.63 -17.25
N GLY A 322 13.93 -9.53 -16.88
CA GLY A 322 15.28 -9.19 -17.30
C GLY A 322 16.33 -9.75 -16.34
N LEU A 323 17.53 -9.18 -16.40
CA LEU A 323 18.62 -9.54 -15.50
C LEU A 323 18.53 -8.88 -14.11
N ASN A 324 17.77 -7.78 -14.00
CA ASN A 324 17.60 -7.04 -12.75
C ASN A 324 16.51 -7.66 -11.86
N GLN A 325 16.94 -8.50 -10.94
CA GLN A 325 16.02 -9.28 -10.11
C GLN A 325 15.28 -8.44 -9.06
N ASN A 326 15.88 -7.33 -8.59
CA ASN A 326 15.19 -6.42 -7.70
C ASN A 326 14.01 -5.72 -8.41
N THR A 327 14.15 -5.40 -9.71
CA THR A 327 12.99 -4.90 -10.46
C THR A 327 11.93 -5.97 -10.68
N LEU A 328 12.31 -7.22 -10.93
CA LEU A 328 11.36 -8.33 -10.97
C LEU A 328 10.57 -8.40 -9.66
N ARG A 329 11.23 -8.34 -8.50
CA ARG A 329 10.55 -8.29 -7.20
C ARG A 329 9.52 -7.15 -7.15
N MET A 330 9.90 -5.92 -7.52
CA MET A 330 8.95 -4.78 -7.53
C MET A 330 7.76 -5.01 -8.46
N GLN A 331 8.02 -5.58 -9.64
CA GLN A 331 6.98 -5.93 -10.60
C GLN A 331 5.99 -6.96 -10.03
N LEU A 332 6.48 -7.99 -9.35
CA LEU A 332 5.64 -9.02 -8.72
C LEU A 332 4.86 -8.48 -7.52
N GLU A 333 5.47 -7.62 -6.68
CA GLU A 333 4.78 -6.96 -5.57
C GLU A 333 3.66 -6.04 -6.07
N THR A 334 3.93 -5.22 -7.10
CA THR A 334 2.92 -4.30 -7.65
C THR A 334 1.81 -5.03 -8.40
N LEU A 335 2.08 -6.23 -8.94
CA LEU A 335 1.04 -7.15 -9.42
C LEU A 335 0.16 -7.66 -8.28
N LEU A 336 0.73 -8.15 -7.16
CA LEU A 336 -0.06 -8.55 -6.00
C LEU A 336 -0.93 -7.41 -5.44
N MET A 337 -0.50 -6.17 -5.61
CA MET A 337 -1.27 -5.00 -5.20
C MET A 337 -2.50 -4.72 -6.08
N GLN A 338 -2.65 -5.37 -7.23
CA GLN A 338 -3.81 -5.20 -8.11
C GLN A 338 -5.07 -5.83 -7.48
N PRO A 339 -6.14 -5.05 -7.22
CA PRO A 339 -7.37 -5.59 -6.65
C PRO A 339 -7.99 -6.67 -7.54
N GLY A 340 -8.27 -7.85 -6.98
CA GLY A 340 -8.91 -8.96 -7.69
C GLY A 340 -7.97 -9.85 -8.51
N LEU A 341 -6.65 -9.62 -8.47
CA LEU A 341 -5.67 -10.50 -9.10
C LEU A 341 -5.82 -11.95 -8.63
N ARG A 342 -5.83 -12.89 -9.58
CA ARG A 342 -5.78 -14.33 -9.31
C ARG A 342 -4.35 -14.83 -9.56
N SER A 343 -3.61 -15.19 -8.50
CA SER A 343 -2.20 -15.60 -8.60
C SER A 343 -1.96 -16.75 -9.59
N ASN A 344 -2.91 -17.68 -9.73
CA ASN A 344 -2.83 -18.81 -10.67
C ASN A 344 -2.97 -18.43 -12.16
N LYS A 345 -3.26 -17.16 -12.45
CA LYS A 345 -3.30 -16.58 -13.81
C LYS A 345 -2.01 -15.82 -14.16
N VAL A 346 -1.10 -15.62 -13.20
CA VAL A 346 0.21 -15.04 -13.44
C VAL A 346 1.22 -16.15 -13.68
N THR A 347 1.95 -16.07 -14.79
CA THR A 347 3.06 -16.96 -15.13
C THR A 347 4.33 -16.14 -15.35
N VAL A 348 5.39 -16.44 -14.58
CA VAL A 348 6.73 -15.88 -14.82
C VAL A 348 7.49 -16.84 -15.74
N MET A 349 7.79 -16.40 -16.95
CA MET A 349 8.53 -17.16 -17.95
C MET A 349 9.97 -16.68 -18.00
N TYR A 350 10.91 -17.49 -17.49
CA TYR A 350 12.29 -17.06 -17.23
C TYR A 350 13.31 -17.96 -17.93
N ASP A 351 14.49 -17.42 -18.22
CA ASP A 351 15.61 -18.17 -18.82
C ASP A 351 16.11 -19.23 -17.83
N GLU A 352 16.17 -20.49 -18.25
CA GLU A 352 16.53 -21.64 -17.41
C GLU A 352 17.89 -21.51 -16.71
N LYS A 353 18.81 -20.70 -17.23
CA LYS A 353 20.11 -20.43 -16.60
C LYS A 353 20.03 -19.50 -15.39
N PHE A 354 18.91 -18.81 -15.19
CA PHE A 354 18.68 -17.87 -14.10
C PHE A 354 17.49 -18.35 -13.24
N PRO A 355 17.66 -19.45 -12.46
CA PRO A 355 16.58 -20.05 -11.67
C PRO A 355 16.02 -19.12 -10.59
N GLU A 356 16.79 -18.11 -10.17
CA GLU A 356 16.40 -17.11 -9.18
C GLU A 356 15.05 -16.45 -9.48
N ALA A 357 14.79 -16.10 -10.75
CA ALA A 357 13.54 -15.47 -11.15
C ALA A 357 12.32 -16.39 -10.91
N GLY A 358 12.49 -17.70 -11.16
CA GLY A 358 11.47 -18.70 -10.88
C GLY A 358 11.25 -18.90 -9.39
N GLU A 359 12.32 -19.05 -8.62
CA GLU A 359 12.26 -19.21 -7.16
C GLU A 359 11.62 -17.99 -6.48
N LEU A 360 11.93 -16.78 -6.95
CA LEU A 360 11.30 -15.54 -6.50
C LEU A 360 9.80 -15.58 -6.79
N ALA A 361 9.39 -15.91 -8.03
CA ALA A 361 7.98 -15.96 -8.43
C ALA A 361 7.14 -16.95 -7.61
N GLU A 362 7.71 -18.08 -7.22
CA GLU A 362 7.05 -19.08 -6.38
C GLU A 362 6.69 -18.54 -4.99
N LEU A 363 7.46 -17.58 -4.44
CA LEU A 363 7.12 -16.91 -3.18
C LEU A 363 5.78 -16.16 -3.25
N PHE A 364 5.43 -15.65 -4.44
CA PHE A 364 4.20 -14.90 -4.72
C PHE A 364 3.03 -15.83 -5.11
N SER A 365 3.25 -17.15 -5.07
CA SER A 365 2.30 -18.17 -5.55
C SER A 365 1.93 -18.00 -7.04
N PHE A 366 2.84 -17.45 -7.83
CA PHE A 366 2.71 -17.35 -9.28
C PHE A 366 3.22 -18.63 -9.94
N LYS A 367 2.69 -18.95 -11.12
CA LYS A 367 3.20 -20.07 -11.92
C LYS A 367 4.55 -19.70 -12.52
N THR A 368 5.36 -20.71 -12.77
CA THR A 368 6.68 -20.54 -13.37
C THR A 368 6.79 -21.39 -14.64
N TYR A 369 7.54 -20.91 -15.62
CA TYR A 369 7.83 -21.64 -16.84
C TYR A 369 9.26 -21.36 -17.29
N LYS A 370 10.03 -22.42 -17.53
CA LYS A 370 11.43 -22.33 -17.96
C LYS A 370 11.49 -22.18 -19.46
N LEU A 371 12.17 -21.13 -19.91
CA LEU A 371 12.50 -20.91 -21.31
C LEU A 371 13.94 -21.38 -21.56
N THR A 372 14.15 -22.01 -22.72
CA THR A 372 15.49 -22.40 -23.13
C THR A 372 16.37 -21.16 -23.24
N SER A 373 17.63 -21.29 -22.83
CA SER A 373 18.50 -20.13 -22.66
C SER A 373 18.77 -19.36 -23.97
N SER A 374 19.00 -18.05 -23.87
CA SER A 374 19.33 -17.17 -24.99
C SER A 374 20.12 -15.95 -24.52
N THR A 375 21.05 -15.49 -25.35
CA THR A 375 21.81 -14.25 -25.11
C THR A 375 21.06 -12.98 -25.50
N LYS A 376 19.92 -13.11 -26.20
CA LYS A 376 19.10 -11.98 -26.66
C LYS A 376 17.74 -12.00 -25.98
N TYR A 377 17.38 -10.89 -25.35
CA TYR A 377 16.06 -10.72 -24.72
C TYR A 377 14.90 -10.82 -25.72
N SER A 378 15.05 -10.31 -26.95
CA SER A 378 13.98 -10.43 -27.96
C SER A 378 13.63 -11.88 -28.29
N VAL A 379 14.61 -12.78 -28.24
CA VAL A 379 14.40 -14.23 -28.40
C VAL A 379 13.69 -14.81 -27.16
N GLN A 380 13.96 -14.31 -25.95
CA GLN A 380 13.23 -14.75 -24.76
C GLN A 380 11.74 -14.36 -24.83
N ILE A 381 11.44 -13.13 -25.26
CA ILE A 381 10.07 -12.67 -25.50
C ILE A 381 9.39 -13.51 -26.59
N GLN A 382 10.08 -13.82 -27.69
CA GLN A 382 9.55 -14.68 -28.74
C GLN A 382 9.13 -16.04 -28.18
N LYS A 383 10.04 -16.71 -27.46
CA LYS A 383 9.77 -18.01 -26.84
C LYS A 383 8.61 -17.94 -25.85
N ALA A 384 8.51 -16.86 -25.07
CA ALA A 384 7.40 -16.65 -24.15
C ALA A 384 6.05 -16.55 -24.90
N LEU A 385 6.01 -15.78 -25.99
CA LEU A 385 4.83 -15.63 -26.85
C LEU A 385 4.45 -16.94 -27.57
N GLU A 386 5.41 -17.78 -27.95
CA GLU A 386 5.12 -19.09 -28.55
C GLU A 386 4.54 -20.07 -27.51
N ASN A 387 5.12 -20.11 -26.31
CA ASN A 387 4.74 -21.08 -25.27
C ASN A 387 3.45 -20.71 -24.54
N ILE A 388 3.10 -19.42 -24.44
CA ILE A 388 1.92 -19.02 -23.68
C ILE A 388 0.62 -19.60 -24.26
N TRP A 389 0.49 -19.67 -25.58
CA TRP A 389 -0.73 -20.20 -26.22
C TRP A 389 -0.85 -21.71 -26.06
N ILE A 390 0.25 -22.40 -25.76
CA ILE A 390 0.24 -23.82 -25.39
C ILE A 390 -0.25 -23.97 -23.94
N LEU A 391 0.28 -23.17 -23.03
CA LEU A 391 -0.08 -23.20 -21.61
C LEU A 391 -1.52 -22.73 -21.34
N TYR A 392 -2.00 -21.78 -22.14
CA TYR A 392 -3.33 -21.17 -22.03
C TYR A 392 -4.09 -21.32 -23.35
N SER A 393 -4.30 -22.58 -23.76
CA SER A 393 -4.86 -22.95 -25.07
C SER A 393 -6.30 -22.46 -25.32
N SER A 394 -7.05 -22.05 -24.30
CA SER A 394 -8.38 -21.46 -24.44
C SER A 394 -8.40 -19.93 -24.33
N ALA A 395 -7.27 -19.29 -24.04
CA ALA A 395 -7.21 -17.85 -23.86
C ALA A 395 -7.36 -17.12 -25.20
N LYS A 396 -8.22 -16.09 -25.22
CA LYS A 396 -8.39 -15.16 -26.36
C LYS A 396 -7.44 -13.96 -26.30
N HIS A 397 -7.00 -13.64 -25.09
CA HIS A 397 -6.19 -12.48 -24.77
C HIS A 397 -5.08 -12.90 -23.80
N VAL A 398 -3.97 -12.17 -23.83
CA VAL A 398 -2.88 -12.26 -22.87
C VAL A 398 -2.43 -10.87 -22.50
N ILE A 399 -2.06 -10.65 -21.24
CA ILE A 399 -1.24 -9.50 -20.84
C ILE A 399 0.22 -9.93 -20.74
N ILE A 400 1.12 -9.21 -21.41
CA ILE A 400 2.57 -9.39 -21.33
C ILE A 400 3.17 -8.22 -20.57
N LEU A 401 4.05 -8.52 -19.62
CA LEU A 401 4.87 -7.56 -18.90
C LEU A 401 6.34 -7.90 -19.13
N GLU A 402 7.06 -6.96 -19.73
CA GLU A 402 8.49 -7.09 -20.02
C GLU A 402 9.35 -6.72 -18.80
N GLU A 403 10.68 -6.79 -18.99
CA GLU A 403 11.66 -6.45 -17.99
C GLU A 403 11.60 -4.97 -17.58
N GLU A 404 11.99 -4.70 -16.33
CA GLU A 404 12.17 -3.35 -15.80
C GLU A 404 10.88 -2.51 -15.73
N VAL A 405 9.73 -3.17 -15.65
CA VAL A 405 8.40 -2.54 -15.64
C VAL A 405 7.73 -2.70 -14.29
N ILE A 406 7.16 -1.61 -13.77
CA ILE A 406 6.33 -1.58 -12.56
C ILE A 406 4.91 -1.19 -12.97
N VAL A 407 3.90 -1.91 -12.49
CA VAL A 407 2.50 -1.64 -12.86
C VAL A 407 1.88 -0.57 -11.95
N SER A 408 1.03 0.28 -12.53
CA SER A 408 0.25 1.28 -11.78
C SER A 408 -0.87 0.64 -10.95
N PRO A 409 -1.41 1.32 -9.92
CA PRO A 409 -2.44 0.75 -9.03
C PRO A 409 -3.78 0.41 -9.70
N ASP A 410 -4.11 1.02 -10.84
CA ASP A 410 -5.32 0.76 -11.62
C ASP A 410 -5.07 -0.12 -12.86
N PHE A 411 -3.90 -0.76 -12.99
CA PHE A 411 -3.50 -1.45 -14.22
C PHE A 411 -4.53 -2.48 -14.73
N LEU A 412 -5.04 -3.36 -13.86
CA LEU A 412 -6.10 -4.30 -14.27
C LEU A 412 -7.43 -3.59 -14.54
N LEU A 413 -7.76 -2.57 -13.75
CA LEU A 413 -8.98 -1.77 -13.95
C LEU A 413 -8.94 -1.04 -15.32
N PHE A 414 -7.79 -0.51 -15.73
CA PHE A 414 -7.58 0.11 -17.03
C PHE A 414 -7.90 -0.86 -18.18
N HIS A 415 -7.29 -2.05 -18.18
CA HIS A 415 -7.54 -3.05 -19.22
C HIS A 415 -8.99 -3.54 -19.22
N SER A 416 -9.60 -3.69 -18.03
CA SER A 416 -10.98 -4.14 -17.90
C SER A 416 -11.99 -3.22 -18.59
N GLN A 417 -11.74 -1.91 -18.57
CA GLN A 417 -12.61 -0.89 -19.20
C GLN A 417 -12.46 -0.85 -20.72
N LEU A 418 -11.32 -1.32 -21.25
CA LEU A 418 -11.05 -1.34 -22.70
C LEU A 418 -11.40 -2.68 -23.36
N LEU A 419 -11.53 -3.74 -22.58
CA LEU A 419 -11.81 -5.08 -23.09
C LEU A 419 -13.08 -5.15 -23.97
N PRO A 420 -14.22 -4.52 -23.62
CA PRO A 420 -15.41 -4.55 -24.48
C PRO A 420 -15.19 -3.92 -25.86
N ILE A 421 -14.36 -2.89 -25.95
CA ILE A 421 -14.02 -2.24 -27.22
C ILE A 421 -13.08 -3.12 -28.02
N LEU A 422 -12.10 -3.72 -27.35
CA LEU A 422 -11.12 -4.62 -27.97
C LEU A 422 -11.78 -5.85 -28.62
N GLU A 423 -12.83 -6.38 -27.98
CA GLU A 423 -13.59 -7.52 -28.51
C GLU A 423 -14.43 -7.15 -29.73
N LYS A 424 -14.98 -5.93 -29.78
CA LYS A 424 -15.82 -5.44 -30.88
C LYS A 424 -15.02 -4.96 -32.10
N ASP A 425 -13.85 -4.34 -31.89
CA ASP A 425 -13.07 -3.73 -32.96
C ASP A 425 -11.94 -4.67 -33.44
N HIS A 426 -12.11 -5.23 -34.64
CA HIS A 426 -11.13 -6.12 -35.27
C HIS A 426 -9.87 -5.41 -35.78
N THR A 427 -9.88 -4.07 -35.86
CA THR A 427 -8.72 -3.28 -36.30
C THR A 427 -7.74 -2.99 -35.17
N LEU A 428 -8.02 -3.46 -33.95
CA LEU A 428 -7.12 -3.35 -32.81
C LEU A 428 -6.30 -4.62 -32.65
N VAL A 429 -4.98 -4.46 -32.51
CA VAL A 429 -4.05 -5.54 -32.10
C VAL A 429 -4.26 -5.90 -30.63
N GLY A 430 -4.56 -4.90 -29.81
CA GLY A 430 -4.43 -4.97 -28.37
C GLY A 430 -4.52 -3.62 -27.69
N THR A 431 -4.06 -3.56 -26.44
CA THR A 431 -3.87 -2.31 -25.69
C THR A 431 -2.42 -2.24 -25.22
N ASN A 432 -1.79 -1.07 -25.31
CA ASN A 432 -0.46 -0.83 -24.77
C ASN A 432 -0.58 0.12 -23.57
N SER A 433 0.07 -0.21 -22.46
CA SER A 433 -0.03 0.51 -21.19
C SER A 433 1.03 1.57 -21.00
N TRP A 434 1.86 1.82 -22.01
CA TRP A 434 2.93 2.81 -21.97
C TRP A 434 2.81 3.84 -23.09
N ASN A 435 2.79 5.13 -22.74
CA ASN A 435 2.80 6.23 -23.69
C ASN A 435 4.25 6.58 -24.08
N PRO A 436 4.64 6.45 -25.37
CA PRO A 436 5.99 6.77 -25.80
C PRO A 436 6.34 8.26 -25.77
N ASN A 437 5.34 9.14 -25.72
CA ASN A 437 5.50 10.57 -25.50
C ASN A 437 4.95 11.02 -24.13
N GLY A 438 4.86 10.10 -23.16
CA GLY A 438 4.35 10.31 -21.80
C GLY A 438 5.24 11.14 -20.89
N PHE A 439 5.94 12.15 -21.42
CA PHE A 439 6.86 12.99 -20.68
C PHE A 439 6.12 13.96 -19.76
N LYS A 440 6.80 14.39 -18.69
CA LYS A 440 6.29 15.40 -17.77
C LYS A 440 6.02 16.70 -18.52
N GLY A 441 4.77 17.17 -18.45
CA GLY A 441 4.29 18.34 -19.19
C GLY A 441 3.55 18.02 -20.48
N HIS A 442 3.62 16.76 -20.96
CA HIS A 442 2.99 16.31 -22.21
C HIS A 442 1.86 15.29 -22.07
N SER A 443 1.73 14.72 -20.87
CA SER A 443 0.65 13.80 -20.51
C SER A 443 0.06 14.17 -19.16
N ILE A 444 -1.24 14.43 -19.15
CA ILE A 444 -1.94 15.05 -18.00
C ILE A 444 -3.28 14.40 -17.70
N ALA A 445 -3.88 13.68 -18.65
CA ALA A 445 -5.26 13.20 -18.55
C ALA A 445 -5.30 11.70 -18.23
N ASN A 446 -5.40 11.36 -16.94
CA ASN A 446 -5.52 9.97 -16.49
C ASN A 446 -6.67 9.23 -17.17
N SER A 447 -7.80 9.88 -17.47
CA SER A 447 -8.96 9.22 -18.08
C SER A 447 -8.94 9.11 -19.61
N LEU A 448 -7.89 9.62 -20.28
CA LEU A 448 -7.83 9.70 -21.75
C LEU A 448 -7.10 8.49 -22.34
N VAL A 449 -7.67 7.94 -23.41
CA VAL A 449 -7.09 6.88 -24.24
C VAL A 449 -7.15 7.31 -25.70
N THR A 450 -6.13 6.93 -26.46
CA THR A 450 -5.98 7.23 -27.89
C THR A 450 -5.73 5.95 -28.69
N ARG A 451 -5.93 6.03 -30.00
CA ARG A 451 -5.45 5.02 -30.95
C ARG A 451 -4.05 5.40 -31.42
N SER A 452 -3.18 4.41 -31.62
CA SER A 452 -1.79 4.62 -32.00
C SER A 452 -1.24 3.39 -32.74
N ASN A 453 -0.29 3.60 -33.63
CA ASN A 453 0.49 2.55 -34.28
C ASN A 453 1.71 2.09 -33.49
N PHE A 454 1.95 2.62 -32.29
CA PHE A 454 3.09 2.25 -31.45
C PHE A 454 2.81 0.99 -30.63
N PHE A 455 3.32 -0.16 -31.08
CA PHE A 455 3.18 -1.44 -30.40
C PHE A 455 4.39 -2.36 -30.66
N PRO A 456 4.77 -3.23 -29.73
CA PRO A 456 4.44 -3.25 -28.31
C PRO A 456 5.30 -2.26 -27.54
N GLY A 457 5.09 -2.20 -26.23
CA GLY A 457 6.11 -1.70 -25.32
C GLY A 457 5.77 -2.00 -23.87
N TYR A 458 6.68 -2.69 -23.17
CA TYR A 458 6.77 -2.79 -21.71
C TYR A 458 5.62 -3.52 -21.00
N GLY A 459 4.38 -3.10 -21.19
CA GLY A 459 3.20 -3.76 -20.66
C GLY A 459 2.03 -3.62 -21.62
N PHE A 460 1.53 -4.75 -22.13
CA PHE A 460 0.50 -4.71 -23.16
C PHE A 460 -0.41 -5.93 -23.11
N LEU A 461 -1.64 -5.78 -23.57
CA LEU A 461 -2.60 -6.85 -23.79
C LEU A 461 -2.64 -7.15 -25.29
N LEU A 462 -2.43 -8.41 -25.67
CA LEU A 462 -2.40 -8.90 -27.06
C LEU A 462 -3.58 -9.83 -27.35
N LYS A 463 -4.23 -9.64 -28.50
CA LYS A 463 -5.24 -10.57 -29.03
C LYS A 463 -4.58 -11.78 -29.67
N ARG A 464 -5.05 -12.97 -29.31
CA ARG A 464 -4.60 -14.23 -29.93
C ARG A 464 -4.82 -14.24 -31.44
N SER A 465 -5.98 -13.78 -31.89
CA SER A 465 -6.33 -13.75 -33.31
C SER A 465 -5.34 -12.93 -34.15
N TYR A 466 -4.78 -11.86 -33.59
CA TYR A 466 -3.77 -11.06 -34.27
C TYR A 466 -2.41 -11.75 -34.27
N TYR A 467 -2.02 -12.33 -33.12
CA TYR A 467 -0.77 -13.09 -33.01
C TYR A 467 -0.72 -14.23 -34.04
N GLU A 468 -1.76 -15.06 -34.10
CA GLU A 468 -1.82 -16.21 -35.02
C GLU A 468 -1.85 -15.78 -36.50
N ALA A 469 -2.50 -14.66 -36.81
CA ALA A 469 -2.63 -14.16 -38.18
C ALA A 469 -1.34 -13.52 -38.71
N PHE A 470 -0.63 -12.74 -37.88
CA PHE A 470 0.44 -11.86 -38.36
C PHE A 470 1.79 -12.04 -37.66
N MET A 471 1.82 -12.45 -36.39
CA MET A 471 3.07 -12.50 -35.62
C MET A 471 3.72 -13.88 -35.62
N GLN A 472 2.93 -14.95 -35.49
CA GLN A 472 3.43 -16.31 -35.25
C GLN A 472 4.40 -16.78 -36.35
N LYS A 473 4.13 -16.45 -37.62
CA LYS A 473 4.95 -16.90 -38.76
C LYS A 473 6.00 -15.87 -39.21
N ASN A 474 5.83 -14.60 -38.86
CA ASN A 474 6.65 -13.49 -39.35
C ASN A 474 7.37 -12.75 -38.21
N PHE A 475 7.66 -13.45 -37.11
CA PHE A 475 8.26 -12.82 -35.92
C PHE A 475 9.61 -12.15 -36.23
N GLU A 476 10.42 -12.75 -37.11
CA GLU A 476 11.71 -12.18 -37.51
C GLU A 476 11.58 -10.82 -38.19
N GLU A 477 10.55 -10.64 -39.01
CA GLU A 477 10.30 -9.41 -39.77
C GLU A 477 9.66 -8.34 -38.88
N CYS A 478 8.60 -8.69 -38.14
CA CYS A 478 7.87 -7.71 -37.35
C CYS A 478 8.56 -7.32 -36.04
N CYS A 479 9.20 -8.30 -35.38
CA CYS A 479 9.29 -8.32 -33.92
C CYS A 479 10.65 -8.80 -33.38
N SER A 480 11.65 -8.99 -34.25
CA SER A 480 13.00 -9.45 -33.87
C SER A 480 13.80 -8.45 -33.04
N LYS A 481 13.42 -7.17 -33.11
CA LYS A 481 14.05 -6.07 -32.37
C LYS A 481 13.53 -5.98 -30.94
N ARG A 482 14.30 -5.33 -30.07
CA ARG A 482 13.83 -4.94 -28.74
C ARG A 482 12.58 -4.07 -28.86
N SER A 483 11.63 -4.26 -27.95
CA SER A 483 10.34 -3.55 -27.91
C SER A 483 10.46 -2.02 -27.92
N TRP A 484 11.52 -1.46 -27.36
CA TRP A 484 11.79 -0.01 -27.44
C TRP A 484 12.06 0.52 -28.84
N ASN A 485 12.37 -0.33 -29.81
CA ASN A 485 12.43 0.06 -31.23
C ASN A 485 11.05 0.05 -31.90
N THR A 486 9.98 -0.28 -31.17
CA THR A 486 8.65 -0.61 -31.69
C THR A 486 8.70 -1.87 -32.57
N TRP A 487 7.63 -2.64 -32.59
CA TRP A 487 7.46 -3.71 -33.58
C TRP A 487 6.57 -3.22 -34.70
N ASP A 488 6.81 -3.76 -35.89
CA ASP A 488 5.98 -3.43 -37.03
C ASP A 488 4.62 -4.13 -36.88
N ILE A 489 3.54 -3.36 -36.93
CA ILE A 489 2.17 -3.90 -36.98
C ILE A 489 1.62 -3.80 -38.39
N GLN A 490 0.74 -4.75 -38.73
CA GLN A 490 0.12 -4.82 -40.04
C GLN A 490 -0.60 -3.50 -40.36
N ALA A 491 -0.41 -3.00 -41.58
CA ALA A 491 -1.03 -1.77 -42.02
C ALA A 491 -2.55 -1.79 -41.80
N GLY A 492 -3.08 -0.71 -41.22
CA GLY A 492 -4.49 -0.59 -40.87
C GLY A 492 -4.88 -1.15 -39.50
N TYR A 493 -3.94 -1.75 -38.76
CA TYR A 493 -4.13 -2.08 -37.35
C TYR A 493 -3.53 -1.02 -36.44
N GLU A 494 -4.08 -0.92 -35.23
CA GLU A 494 -3.65 0.02 -34.19
C GLU A 494 -3.77 -0.61 -32.80
N VAL A 495 -3.32 0.13 -31.78
CA VAL A 495 -3.51 -0.20 -30.37
C VAL A 495 -4.11 0.95 -29.61
N LEU A 496 -4.76 0.63 -28.49
CA LEU A 496 -5.22 1.63 -27.53
C LEU A 496 -4.10 1.95 -26.55
N VAL A 497 -3.80 3.24 -26.38
CA VAL A 497 -2.71 3.74 -25.52
C VAL A 497 -3.27 4.81 -24.59
N PRO A 498 -2.99 4.78 -23.28
CA PRO A 498 -3.42 5.83 -22.39
C PRO A 498 -2.59 7.10 -22.61
N ASP A 499 -3.14 8.28 -22.30
CA ASP A 499 -2.33 9.50 -22.25
C ASP A 499 -1.29 9.40 -21.12
N VAL A 500 -1.73 9.09 -19.89
CA VAL A 500 -0.81 8.83 -18.77
C VAL A 500 -0.50 7.34 -18.68
N SER A 501 0.78 6.95 -18.68
CA SER A 501 1.16 5.54 -18.67
C SER A 501 0.61 4.78 -17.46
N ARG A 502 0.25 3.51 -17.68
CA ARG A 502 -0.20 2.54 -16.67
C ARG A 502 0.88 1.56 -16.25
N VAL A 503 2.05 1.71 -16.84
CA VAL A 503 3.27 1.08 -16.38
C VAL A 503 4.38 2.12 -16.30
N PHE A 504 5.19 2.04 -15.26
CA PHE A 504 6.44 2.77 -15.15
C PHE A 504 7.57 1.87 -15.65
N ARG A 505 8.17 2.26 -16.78
CA ARG A 505 9.43 1.68 -17.23
C ARG A 505 10.56 2.38 -16.49
N ARG A 506 11.37 1.63 -15.75
CA ARG A 506 12.54 2.22 -15.05
C ARG A 506 13.51 2.85 -16.06
N PRO A 507 14.30 3.85 -15.65
CA PRO A 507 15.41 4.36 -16.46
C PRO A 507 16.34 3.24 -16.94
N PHE A 508 16.97 3.46 -18.08
CA PHE A 508 17.96 2.57 -18.65
C PHE A 508 19.36 3.01 -18.19
N ASP A 509 20.01 2.15 -17.40
CA ASP A 509 21.35 2.39 -16.83
C ASP A 509 22.42 1.45 -17.43
N GLY A 510 22.12 0.79 -18.56
CA GLY A 510 22.99 -0.22 -19.18
C GLY A 510 23.95 0.33 -20.24
N LEU A 511 24.91 -0.50 -20.67
CA LEU A 511 25.75 -0.25 -21.83
C LEU A 511 25.01 -0.66 -23.11
N SER A 512 24.77 0.29 -24.01
CA SER A 512 24.13 0.06 -25.31
C SER A 512 24.74 0.97 -26.36
N GLN A 513 24.88 0.48 -27.59
CA GLN A 513 25.22 1.33 -28.75
C GLN A 513 24.15 2.42 -29.00
N GLN A 514 22.94 2.22 -28.45
CA GLN A 514 21.83 3.16 -28.51
C GLN A 514 21.67 3.96 -27.22
N ALA A 515 22.71 4.07 -26.37
CA ALA A 515 22.62 4.73 -25.07
C ALA A 515 22.04 6.14 -25.14
N ASN A 516 22.43 6.94 -26.14
CA ASN A 516 21.86 8.28 -26.34
C ASN A 516 20.34 8.23 -26.62
N MET A 517 19.91 7.35 -27.54
CA MET A 517 18.48 7.17 -27.84
C MET A 517 17.70 6.71 -26.60
N LEU A 518 18.22 5.74 -25.85
CA LEU A 518 17.57 5.20 -24.66
C LEU A 518 17.52 6.21 -23.52
N SER A 519 18.55 7.05 -23.37
CA SER A 519 18.55 8.14 -22.40
C SER A 519 17.43 9.16 -22.72
N GLU A 520 17.35 9.58 -23.99
CA GLU A 520 16.26 10.46 -24.44
C GLU A 520 14.88 9.79 -24.37
N PHE A 521 14.80 8.48 -24.60
CA PHE A 521 13.52 7.79 -24.63
C PHE A 521 13.02 7.37 -23.25
N LEU A 522 13.89 7.01 -22.31
CA LEU A 522 13.51 6.38 -21.04
C LEU A 522 13.95 7.14 -19.80
N ASN A 523 15.02 7.93 -19.86
CA ASN A 523 15.60 8.55 -18.67
C ASN A 523 15.06 9.97 -18.40
N ARG A 524 14.41 10.59 -19.39
CA ARG A 524 13.69 11.85 -19.20
C ARG A 524 12.48 11.66 -18.28
N ASP A 525 12.17 12.68 -17.47
CA ASP A 525 11.00 12.69 -16.58
C ASP A 525 9.70 12.31 -17.31
N ARG A 526 8.99 11.31 -16.78
CA ARG A 526 7.72 10.80 -17.32
C ARG A 526 6.63 10.82 -16.27
N VAL A 527 5.38 10.79 -16.73
CA VAL A 527 4.20 10.66 -15.86
C VAL A 527 3.67 9.23 -15.94
N THR A 528 3.52 8.59 -14.78
CA THR A 528 2.84 7.31 -14.62
C THR A 528 1.70 7.50 -13.63
N ASN A 529 0.57 6.86 -13.89
CA ASN A 529 -0.58 6.94 -13.00
C ASN A 529 -0.27 6.30 -11.63
N ILE A 530 -0.70 6.96 -10.56
CA ILE A 530 -0.61 6.49 -9.17
C ILE A 530 -1.99 6.39 -8.49
N GLU A 531 -3.06 6.73 -9.21
CA GLU A 531 -4.43 6.63 -8.70
C GLU A 531 -4.98 5.21 -8.90
N SER A 532 -5.71 4.67 -7.93
CA SER A 532 -6.22 3.28 -7.97
C SER A 532 -7.61 3.11 -8.58
N LYS A 533 -8.35 4.21 -8.84
CA LYS A 533 -9.75 4.19 -9.28
C LYS A 533 -10.04 5.18 -10.41
N VAL A 534 -9.29 5.09 -11.51
CA VAL A 534 -9.50 5.95 -12.67
C VAL A 534 -10.62 5.40 -13.55
N THR A 535 -11.65 6.21 -13.78
CA THR A 535 -12.69 5.92 -14.78
C THR A 535 -12.31 6.52 -16.13
N LEU A 536 -12.22 5.69 -17.16
CA LEU A 536 -11.91 6.13 -18.53
C LEU A 536 -13.11 6.86 -19.14
N LYS A 537 -12.83 7.94 -19.87
CA LYS A 537 -13.88 8.74 -20.52
C LYS A 537 -14.03 8.34 -21.98
N ASN A 538 -15.27 8.34 -22.45
CA ASN A 538 -15.64 8.19 -23.86
C ASN A 538 -15.07 6.92 -24.52
N THR A 539 -15.00 5.79 -23.83
CA THR A 539 -14.41 4.55 -24.38
C THR A 539 -15.06 4.09 -25.68
N GLU A 540 -16.36 4.34 -25.86
CA GLU A 540 -17.10 3.99 -27.08
C GLU A 540 -16.57 4.71 -28.34
N ILE A 541 -15.94 5.88 -28.21
CA ILE A 541 -15.37 6.61 -29.36
C ILE A 541 -14.10 5.93 -29.89
N LEU A 542 -13.53 4.98 -29.15
CA LEU A 542 -12.24 4.35 -29.50
C LEU A 542 -12.37 3.32 -30.62
N GLN A 543 -13.58 2.93 -31.03
CA GLN A 543 -13.80 2.13 -32.23
C GLN A 543 -13.37 2.92 -33.47
N ARG A 544 -12.70 2.27 -34.44
CA ARG A 544 -12.02 2.97 -35.56
C ARG A 544 -12.85 4.07 -36.23
N ASN A 545 -14.06 3.76 -36.70
CA ASN A 545 -14.87 4.72 -37.44
C ASN A 545 -15.35 5.89 -36.55
N ALA A 546 -15.70 5.60 -35.30
CA ALA A 546 -16.08 6.62 -34.32
C ALA A 546 -14.87 7.51 -33.97
N TYR A 547 -13.68 6.93 -33.84
CA TYR A 547 -12.45 7.66 -33.53
C TYR A 547 -12.05 8.58 -34.69
N ILE A 548 -12.15 8.11 -35.93
CA ILE A 548 -11.90 8.93 -37.12
C ILE A 548 -12.88 10.12 -37.18
N ALA A 549 -14.17 9.88 -36.93
CA ALA A 549 -15.18 10.95 -36.88
C ALA A 549 -14.91 11.95 -35.75
N TYR A 550 -14.54 11.44 -34.57
CA TYR A 550 -14.13 12.24 -33.42
C TYR A 550 -12.92 13.12 -33.76
N MET A 551 -11.84 12.55 -34.31
CA MET A 551 -10.63 13.29 -34.70
C MET A 551 -10.94 14.36 -35.75
N LYS A 552 -11.78 14.06 -36.76
CA LYS A 552 -12.24 15.08 -37.73
C LYS A 552 -12.95 16.24 -37.04
N SER A 553 -13.83 15.96 -36.07
CA SER A 553 -14.52 17.01 -35.30
C SER A 553 -13.54 17.82 -34.46
N ARG A 554 -12.58 17.18 -33.80
CA ARG A 554 -11.57 17.86 -32.96
C ARG A 554 -10.67 18.77 -33.79
N ILE A 555 -10.18 18.28 -34.93
CA ILE A 555 -9.31 19.07 -35.85
C ILE A 555 -10.08 20.25 -36.44
N LYS A 556 -11.35 20.07 -36.83
CA LYS A 556 -12.19 21.19 -37.30
C LYS A 556 -12.40 22.28 -36.25
N SER A 557 -12.47 21.91 -34.98
CA SER A 557 -12.58 22.87 -33.87
C SER A 557 -11.25 23.46 -33.43
N ALA A 558 -10.12 22.96 -33.94
CA ALA A 558 -8.80 23.38 -33.52
C ALA A 558 -8.42 24.73 -34.14
N THR A 559 -7.77 25.58 -33.36
CA THR A 559 -7.16 26.81 -33.87
C THR A 559 -5.84 26.45 -34.55
N VAL A 560 -5.66 26.87 -35.81
CA VAL A 560 -4.39 26.66 -36.52
C VAL A 560 -3.32 27.55 -35.89
N LEU A 561 -2.20 26.96 -35.47
CA LEU A 561 -1.09 27.74 -34.93
C LEU A 561 -0.35 28.46 -36.05
N ASP A 562 0.08 29.68 -35.76
CA ASP A 562 0.95 30.43 -36.66
C ASP A 562 2.32 29.72 -36.75
N ILE A 563 2.75 29.47 -37.98
CA ILE A 563 4.02 28.83 -38.31
C ILE A 563 5.07 29.83 -38.76
N ALA A 564 4.84 31.15 -38.63
CA ALA A 564 5.82 32.18 -38.99
C ALA A 564 7.18 31.98 -38.30
N ASN A 565 7.19 31.53 -37.04
CA ASN A 565 8.42 31.25 -36.28
C ASN A 565 8.87 29.78 -36.38
N SER A 566 8.29 28.99 -37.30
CA SER A 566 8.63 27.58 -37.41
C SER A 566 10.09 27.38 -37.88
N GLU A 567 10.62 28.27 -38.73
CA GLU A 567 12.00 28.18 -39.23
C GLU A 567 13.06 28.18 -38.13
N ASP A 568 12.93 29.07 -37.13
CA ASP A 568 13.88 29.12 -36.01
C ASP A 568 13.90 27.80 -35.26
N CYS A 569 12.74 27.18 -35.06
CA CYS A 569 12.67 25.90 -34.37
C CYS A 569 13.16 24.71 -35.22
N LEU A 570 12.80 24.70 -36.50
CA LEU A 570 13.21 23.66 -37.45
C LEU A 570 14.74 23.68 -37.67
N THR A 571 15.36 24.86 -37.68
CA THR A 571 16.81 25.06 -37.78
C THR A 571 17.55 24.94 -36.44
N GLY A 572 16.82 24.79 -35.32
CA GLY A 572 17.38 24.61 -33.99
C GLY A 572 17.88 25.90 -33.32
N LYS A 573 17.45 27.07 -33.82
CA LYS A 573 17.86 28.41 -33.38
C LYS A 573 16.84 29.16 -32.51
N GLY A 574 15.65 28.59 -32.22
CA GLY A 574 14.59 29.28 -31.47
C GLY A 574 13.88 28.45 -30.39
N LEU A 575 13.20 29.16 -29.49
CA LEU A 575 12.26 28.59 -28.50
C LEU A 575 11.03 28.04 -29.25
N GLY A 576 10.48 26.91 -28.79
CA GLY A 576 9.38 26.18 -29.44
C GLY A 576 8.12 27.02 -29.71
N PHE A 577 7.11 26.41 -30.35
CA PHE A 577 5.89 27.11 -30.77
C PHE A 577 5.17 27.82 -29.60
N TYR A 578 4.78 29.08 -29.82
CA TYR A 578 3.95 29.82 -28.88
C TYR A 578 2.52 29.29 -28.90
N ILE A 579 2.01 28.86 -27.74
CA ILE A 579 0.62 28.39 -27.57
C ILE A 579 -0.22 29.56 -27.04
N PRO A 580 -1.17 30.11 -27.83
CA PRO A 580 -1.85 31.37 -27.51
C PRO A 580 -2.66 31.39 -26.21
N ALA A 581 -3.28 30.26 -25.84
CA ALA A 581 -4.09 30.15 -24.64
C ALA A 581 -4.02 28.74 -24.03
N LYS A 582 -4.16 28.66 -22.70
CA LYS A 582 -4.28 27.38 -21.99
C LYS A 582 -5.69 26.81 -22.16
N GLY A 583 -5.80 25.50 -22.35
CA GLY A 583 -7.09 24.79 -22.47
C GLY A 583 -7.69 24.78 -23.88
N GLY A 584 -6.97 25.32 -24.87
CA GLY A 584 -7.39 25.29 -26.28
C GLY A 584 -7.04 23.98 -27.00
N ILE A 585 -7.62 23.80 -28.18
CA ILE A 585 -7.23 22.75 -29.14
C ILE A 585 -6.53 23.44 -30.30
N TYR A 586 -5.33 22.97 -30.64
CA TYR A 586 -4.48 23.59 -31.64
C TYR A 586 -4.01 22.58 -32.66
N THR A 587 -3.83 23.03 -33.90
CA THR A 587 -3.38 22.17 -35.00
C THR A 587 -2.23 22.80 -35.79
N ILE A 588 -1.31 21.96 -36.25
CA ILE A 588 -0.27 22.31 -37.23
C ILE A 588 -0.34 21.30 -38.36
N TYR A 589 -0.31 21.80 -39.59
CA TYR A 589 -0.24 20.98 -40.79
C TYR A 589 1.20 20.93 -41.30
N PHE A 590 1.67 19.77 -41.76
CA PHE A 590 3.02 19.62 -42.31
C PHE A 590 3.06 18.73 -43.56
N GLU A 591 3.98 19.03 -44.46
CA GLU A 591 4.17 18.27 -45.69
C GLU A 591 4.96 16.97 -45.47
N GLN A 592 4.68 15.96 -46.29
CA GLN A 592 5.33 14.67 -46.28
C GLN A 592 5.52 14.18 -47.71
N THR A 593 6.76 13.81 -48.07
CA THR A 593 7.05 13.23 -49.38
C THR A 593 6.44 11.82 -49.54
N SER A 594 6.25 11.10 -48.44
CA SER A 594 5.57 9.80 -48.41
C SER A 594 5.01 9.52 -47.00
N LYS A 595 4.18 8.48 -46.87
CA LYS A 595 3.66 8.00 -45.57
C LYS A 595 4.74 7.61 -44.57
N HIS A 596 5.97 7.32 -45.02
CA HIS A 596 7.09 6.94 -44.17
C HIS A 596 8.07 8.10 -43.93
N SER A 597 7.85 9.24 -44.59
CA SER A 597 8.68 10.43 -44.46
C SER A 597 8.25 11.22 -43.22
N HIS A 598 9.04 11.08 -42.14
CA HIS A 598 8.79 11.72 -40.85
C HIS A 598 9.80 12.80 -40.50
N TRP A 599 10.58 13.31 -41.46
CA TRP A 599 11.61 14.31 -41.16
C TRP A 599 11.02 15.58 -40.53
N ILE A 600 9.99 16.18 -41.15
CA ILE A 600 9.35 17.39 -40.61
C ILE A 600 8.69 17.09 -39.26
N LEU A 601 8.01 15.94 -39.14
CA LEU A 601 7.42 15.48 -37.89
C LEU A 601 8.45 15.38 -36.77
N ASN A 602 9.64 14.81 -37.03
CA ASN A 602 10.69 14.68 -36.03
C ASN A 602 11.18 16.05 -35.56
N GLN A 603 11.35 17.02 -36.47
CA GLN A 603 11.70 18.39 -36.09
C GLN A 603 10.60 19.04 -35.24
N LEU A 604 9.32 18.85 -35.61
CA LEU A 604 8.20 19.34 -34.81
C LEU A 604 8.17 18.67 -33.42
N CYS A 605 8.41 17.37 -33.33
CA CYS A 605 8.51 16.67 -32.05
C CYS A 605 9.63 17.25 -31.19
N ARG A 606 10.80 17.57 -31.77
CA ARG A 606 11.88 18.29 -31.07
C ARG A 606 11.41 19.66 -30.57
N CYS A 607 10.72 20.43 -31.41
CA CYS A 607 10.19 21.75 -31.08
C CYS A 607 9.23 21.75 -29.90
N PHE A 608 8.42 20.70 -29.79
CA PHE A 608 7.48 20.53 -28.70
C PHE A 608 8.11 19.80 -27.50
N GLY A 609 9.38 19.40 -27.56
CA GLY A 609 10.01 18.65 -26.47
C GLY A 609 9.45 17.23 -26.32
N LEU A 610 8.96 16.61 -27.39
CA LEU A 610 8.59 15.20 -27.45
C LEU A 610 9.81 14.33 -27.74
N PHE A 611 9.63 13.04 -28.01
CA PHE A 611 10.74 12.19 -28.42
C PHE A 611 11.23 12.58 -29.82
N SER A 612 12.51 12.92 -29.93
CA SER A 612 13.16 13.24 -31.19
C SER A 612 14.65 12.92 -31.13
N VAL A 613 15.04 11.81 -31.77
CA VAL A 613 16.44 11.41 -31.93
C VAL A 613 16.70 11.14 -33.42
N ALA A 614 17.84 11.60 -33.92
CA ALA A 614 18.21 11.38 -35.32
C ALA A 614 18.22 9.87 -35.67
N GLY A 615 17.61 9.51 -36.80
CA GLY A 615 17.47 8.12 -37.23
C GLY A 615 16.25 7.38 -36.65
N TYR A 616 15.49 7.99 -35.75
CA TYR A 616 14.27 7.41 -35.18
C TYR A 616 13.05 8.27 -35.52
N ASN A 617 11.90 7.62 -35.69
CA ASN A 617 10.64 8.30 -35.92
C ASN A 617 9.97 8.69 -34.61
N CYS A 618 9.34 9.86 -34.57
CA CYS A 618 8.48 10.25 -33.47
C CYS A 618 7.28 9.28 -33.36
N PRO A 619 7.12 8.55 -32.24
CA PRO A 619 6.13 7.49 -32.10
C PRO A 619 4.76 8.03 -31.73
N GLY A 620 3.74 7.16 -31.74
CA GLY A 620 2.41 7.48 -31.22
C GLY A 620 1.43 8.00 -32.27
N LEU A 621 1.59 7.60 -33.54
CA LEU A 621 0.79 8.14 -34.65
C LEU A 621 -0.52 7.41 -34.84
N HIS A 622 -1.54 8.17 -35.20
CA HIS A 622 -2.83 7.66 -35.71
C HIS A 622 -3.04 8.25 -37.10
N GLU A 623 -3.08 7.42 -38.15
CA GLU A 623 -3.29 7.88 -39.54
C GLU A 623 -2.40 9.09 -39.92
N ASN A 624 -1.08 9.00 -39.67
CA ASN A 624 -0.09 10.07 -39.86
C ASN A 624 -0.40 11.39 -39.11
N THR A 625 -1.09 11.29 -37.97
CA THR A 625 -1.39 12.42 -37.08
C THR A 625 -0.90 12.11 -35.68
N LEU A 626 -0.19 13.06 -35.07
CA LEU A 626 0.26 12.98 -33.68
C LEU A 626 -0.64 13.86 -32.81
N ARG A 627 -1.09 13.32 -31.69
CA ARG A 627 -1.90 14.03 -30.69
C ARG A 627 -1.22 13.95 -29.33
N PHE A 628 -1.07 15.09 -28.66
CA PHE A 628 -0.48 15.18 -27.33
C PHE A 628 -1.01 16.42 -26.59
N THR A 629 -0.66 16.56 -25.31
CA THR A 629 -1.00 17.76 -24.54
C THR A 629 0.24 18.59 -24.27
N GLN A 630 0.11 19.90 -24.10
CA GLN A 630 1.20 20.76 -23.62
C GLN A 630 0.62 22.00 -22.97
N GLY A 631 1.08 22.32 -21.76
CA GLY A 631 0.62 23.52 -21.04
C GLY A 631 -0.89 23.54 -20.74
N GLY A 632 -1.53 22.37 -20.69
CA GLY A 632 -2.98 22.23 -20.52
C GLY A 632 -3.79 22.35 -21.82
N SER A 633 -3.15 22.51 -22.97
CA SER A 633 -3.78 22.57 -24.28
C SER A 633 -3.55 21.27 -25.07
N GLU A 634 -4.48 20.95 -25.98
CA GLU A 634 -4.36 19.80 -26.88
C GLU A 634 -3.69 20.24 -28.18
N ILE A 635 -2.62 19.56 -28.60
CA ILE A 635 -1.89 19.84 -29.84
C ILE A 635 -2.06 18.65 -30.78
N ILE A 636 -2.37 18.95 -32.04
CA ILE A 636 -2.56 17.96 -33.11
C ILE A 636 -1.64 18.31 -34.30
N LEU A 637 -0.73 17.42 -34.65
CA LEU A 637 0.14 17.57 -35.82
C LEU A 637 -0.39 16.69 -36.95
N VAL A 638 -0.82 17.29 -38.05
CA VAL A 638 -1.47 16.61 -39.18
C VAL A 638 -0.57 16.62 -40.40
N GLY A 639 -0.06 15.44 -40.78
CA GLY A 639 0.80 15.29 -41.96
C GLY A 639 0.02 15.24 -43.28
N SER A 640 0.65 15.59 -44.39
CA SER A 640 -0.02 15.64 -45.71
C SER A 640 -0.43 14.28 -46.28
N ASN A 641 0.12 13.19 -45.74
CA ASN A 641 -0.34 11.83 -46.02
C ASN A 641 -1.41 11.33 -45.02
N SER A 642 -1.92 12.20 -44.15
CA SER A 642 -3.03 11.89 -43.26
C SER A 642 -4.37 12.04 -43.97
N ILE A 643 -5.34 11.19 -43.61
CA ILE A 643 -6.74 11.33 -44.04
C ILE A 643 -7.38 12.64 -43.55
N TYR A 644 -6.78 13.30 -42.56
CA TYR A 644 -7.28 14.56 -41.98
C TYR A 644 -6.72 15.81 -42.66
N TYR A 645 -5.73 15.68 -43.55
CA TYR A 645 -5.03 16.83 -44.13
C TYR A 645 -5.94 17.76 -44.92
N SER A 646 -6.97 17.22 -45.58
CA SER A 646 -7.97 17.99 -46.31
C SER A 646 -8.71 19.03 -45.45
N LEU A 647 -8.72 18.88 -44.12
CA LEU A 647 -9.32 19.84 -43.19
C LEU A 647 -8.53 21.15 -43.07
N ARG A 648 -7.30 21.23 -43.62
CA ARG A 648 -6.45 22.42 -43.60
C ARG A 648 -7.10 23.63 -44.27
N GLY A 649 -7.90 23.41 -45.32
CA GLY A 649 -8.39 24.48 -46.18
C GLY A 649 -7.22 25.30 -46.76
N SER A 650 -7.31 26.63 -46.61
CA SER A 650 -6.28 27.59 -47.07
C SER A 650 -5.13 27.79 -46.07
N SER A 651 -5.13 27.11 -44.93
CA SER A 651 -4.08 27.28 -43.92
C SER A 651 -2.72 26.83 -44.45
N LYS A 652 -1.63 27.47 -44.02
CA LYS A 652 -0.27 27.08 -44.43
C LYS A 652 0.12 25.75 -43.79
N ALA A 653 0.99 25.00 -44.48
CA ALA A 653 1.67 23.85 -43.89
C ALA A 653 3.18 24.09 -43.82
N VAL A 654 3.77 23.51 -42.79
CA VAL A 654 5.23 23.45 -42.63
C VAL A 654 5.79 22.59 -43.75
N HIS A 655 6.75 23.13 -44.49
CA HIS A 655 7.46 22.46 -45.57
C HIS A 655 8.97 22.64 -45.39
N LEU A 656 9.74 21.81 -46.08
CA LEU A 656 11.18 21.98 -46.21
C LEU A 656 11.45 23.16 -47.14
N ILE A 657 12.35 24.07 -46.74
CA ILE A 657 12.90 25.12 -47.60
C ILE A 657 13.93 24.50 -48.53
#